data_AF-A0A498JEG3-F1
#
_entry.id   AF-A0A498JEG3-F1
#
_cell.length_a   1.000
_cell.length_b   1.000
_cell.length_c   1.000
_cell.angle_alpha   90.00
_cell.angle_beta   90.00
_cell.angle_gamma   90.00
#
_symmetry.space_group_name_H-M   'P 1'
#
loop_
_entity.id
_entity.type
_entity.pdbx_description
1 polymer ?
#
loop_
_entity_poly.entity_id
_entity_poly.type
_entity_poly.pdbx_seq_one_letter_code
_entity_poly.pdbx_strand_id
1 'polypeptide(L)'
;MAVAAMSYCRPSPFLGKYPPHFHLGKSQSLKAGQASRISALFWGAKKSAEPQEIEISLSLGDFTLTAPGSQKEGISGVKPKKISVSVISSISEVSTTEWDACALDVTGPEKFNPFLTHAFLSSLEESASAVKETGWTPRHVIAKDESESIVGVVPLYLKSHSYGEFVFDHSWADAYYSFGGRYYPKLQSCVPFTPVTGPRILIRNTSFKDQVFDIIVSALKQLTAKYRLSSLHITFPSETEWNKLSERGFLQRTGMQYHWKNHNYKNFDEFLMDMKQSKRKNIRQERKKIVQQNLTMKRLRGNEIKTRHWDSFYNFYRNTTDNKWGTPYLTREFFHQIGEKMGDQVLLVVAEEGDELVAGALNLIGGDTLFGRLWGCHPRAYYPSLHFEACYYQAIEAAIELNLNTVEAGAQGEHKIQRGYLPVTTYSCHYLMDEGFRKAIENFVGRESTQVELVMKLVHDSGPFKEVVAKEGGYQSPNLRHLPVPLQPPSLSPPPTTTPTSISSTTPITPPFPVSLLSPPSPTATTSTDSATITPTTSQSPLPLTATIVITNTFTITIPVNPKPFLNNLTGKTVIVKLKWGMEYKGFLVSTDAYMNLQLANTEEYIDGQSTGNLGEILIRCNNVLYLRGVPEDEEIEDAEQD
;
A
#
# COMPACT_ATOMS: atom_id res chain seq x y z
N MET A 1 -24.51 12.47 48.54
CA MET A 1 -24.35 11.60 49.73
C MET A 1 -25.05 10.28 49.46
N ALA A 2 -24.32 9.17 49.68
CA ALA A 2 -24.67 7.72 49.82
C ALA A 2 -26.03 7.21 49.25
N VAL A 3 -26.13 6.05 48.59
CA VAL A 3 -25.91 4.69 49.14
C VAL A 3 -25.73 3.67 47.99
N ALA A 4 -24.99 2.60 48.31
CA ALA A 4 -24.57 1.44 47.50
C ALA A 4 -25.68 0.45 47.08
N ALA A 5 -25.41 -0.38 46.05
CA ALA A 5 -25.17 -1.84 46.15
C ALA A 5 -25.49 -2.61 44.85
N MET A 6 -24.79 -3.73 44.68
CA MET A 6 -24.60 -4.59 43.51
C MET A 6 -25.84 -5.41 43.08
N SER A 7 -25.90 -5.83 41.80
CA SER A 7 -26.00 -7.27 41.46
C SER A 7 -25.79 -7.56 39.96
N TYR A 8 -25.07 -8.65 39.70
CA TYR A 8 -24.72 -9.26 38.40
C TYR A 8 -25.80 -10.24 37.92
N CYS A 9 -25.99 -10.36 36.59
CA CYS A 9 -26.38 -11.53 35.76
C CYS A 9 -27.17 -11.04 34.51
N ARG A 10 -26.99 -11.46 33.25
CA ARG A 10 -26.32 -12.58 32.54
C ARG A 10 -26.15 -12.20 31.05
N PRO A 11 -25.16 -12.71 30.30
CA PRO A 11 -25.29 -12.98 28.87
C PRO A 11 -25.86 -14.40 28.64
N SER A 12 -26.68 -14.57 27.59
CA SER A 12 -27.30 -15.85 27.17
C SER A 12 -26.39 -16.64 26.19
N PRO A 13 -26.71 -17.91 25.87
CA PRO A 13 -25.73 -18.99 25.72
C PRO A 13 -25.35 -19.31 24.26
N PHE A 14 -24.09 -19.70 24.04
CA PHE A 14 -23.65 -20.31 22.78
C PHE A 14 -22.66 -21.46 23.03
N LEU A 15 -23.11 -22.52 23.70
CA LEU A 15 -22.44 -23.83 23.67
C LEU A 15 -23.51 -24.94 23.68
N GLY A 16 -23.58 -25.69 22.58
CA GLY A 16 -24.45 -26.85 22.41
C GLY A 16 -23.97 -28.05 23.23
N LYS A 17 -24.92 -28.86 23.66
CA LYS A 17 -24.77 -30.04 24.53
C LYS A 17 -24.17 -31.23 23.76
N TYR A 18 -23.27 -31.99 24.41
CA TYR A 18 -22.95 -33.38 24.06
C TYR A 18 -23.71 -34.36 24.99
N PRO A 19 -24.01 -35.60 24.56
CA PRO A 19 -24.93 -36.52 25.26
C PRO A 19 -24.26 -37.25 26.44
N PRO A 20 -25.01 -37.71 27.45
CA PRO A 20 -24.46 -38.39 28.62
C PRO A 20 -24.59 -39.91 28.49
N HIS A 21 -23.49 -40.64 28.63
CA HIS A 21 -23.43 -41.95 29.29
C HIS A 21 -21.95 -42.31 29.49
N PHE A 22 -21.48 -42.37 30.74
CA PHE A 22 -20.77 -43.51 31.33
C PHE A 22 -20.27 -43.17 32.75
N HIS A 23 -20.23 -44.21 33.58
CA HIS A 23 -20.27 -44.18 35.04
C HIS A 23 -19.03 -43.64 35.77
N LEU A 24 -19.28 -43.12 36.96
CA LEU A 24 -18.34 -42.71 38.00
C LEU A 24 -17.53 -43.92 38.54
N GLY A 25 -16.20 -43.83 38.49
CA GLY A 25 -15.26 -44.71 39.18
C GLY A 25 -14.16 -43.88 39.88
N LYS A 26 -13.90 -44.19 41.15
CA LYS A 26 -13.09 -43.40 42.10
C LYS A 26 -11.58 -43.36 41.77
N SER A 27 -11.02 -42.15 41.92
CA SER A 27 -9.71 -41.79 42.50
C SER A 27 -8.49 -42.69 42.25
N GLN A 28 -7.50 -42.15 41.54
CA GLN A 28 -6.11 -42.18 42.01
C GLN A 28 -5.32 -40.99 41.46
N SER A 29 -4.60 -40.36 42.38
CA SER A 29 -3.68 -39.24 42.19
C SER A 29 -2.57 -39.57 41.18
N LEU A 30 -2.48 -38.77 40.12
CA LEU A 30 -1.28 -38.67 39.27
C LEU A 30 -0.94 -37.19 39.04
N LYS A 31 0.36 -36.95 39.04
CA LYS A 31 1.08 -35.67 39.12
C LYS A 31 0.59 -34.62 38.14
N ALA A 32 0.66 -33.36 38.56
CA ALA A 32 0.43 -32.17 37.75
C ALA A 32 1.29 -32.21 36.46
N GLY A 33 0.66 -32.62 35.35
CA GLY A 33 1.18 -32.50 34.00
C GLY A 33 0.91 -31.09 33.49
N GLN A 34 2.00 -30.32 33.40
CA GLN A 34 2.25 -29.18 32.51
C GLN A 34 1.01 -28.67 31.73
N ALA A 35 0.41 -27.59 32.23
CA ALA A 35 -0.54 -26.81 31.44
C ALA A 35 0.15 -26.30 30.18
N SER A 36 -0.32 -26.72 29.01
CA SER A 36 0.10 -26.22 27.71
C SER A 36 -0.20 -24.71 27.67
N ARG A 37 0.83 -23.89 27.89
CA ARG A 37 0.77 -22.44 27.65
C ARG A 37 0.58 -22.25 26.15
N ILE A 38 -0.56 -21.68 25.78
CA ILE A 38 -0.71 -21.05 24.47
C ILE A 38 0.25 -19.85 24.47
N SER A 39 1.40 -20.01 23.85
CA SER A 39 2.29 -18.91 23.52
C SER A 39 1.83 -18.30 22.21
N ALA A 40 1.10 -17.17 22.29
CA ALA A 40 0.89 -16.31 21.13
C ALA A 40 2.26 -15.78 20.68
N LEU A 41 2.84 -16.40 19.64
CA LEU A 41 4.17 -16.06 19.11
C LEU A 41 4.24 -14.71 18.39
N PHE A 42 3.13 -13.96 18.28
CA PHE A 42 3.10 -12.73 17.46
C PHE A 42 2.58 -11.48 18.16
N TRP A 43 2.19 -11.51 19.43
CA TRP A 43 1.65 -10.33 20.12
C TRP A 43 2.00 -10.26 21.61
N GLY A 44 3.27 -10.50 21.94
CA GLY A 44 3.81 -9.95 23.18
C GLY A 44 4.04 -8.45 22.96
N ALA A 45 3.36 -7.59 23.73
CA ALA A 45 3.71 -6.18 23.80
C ALA A 45 5.16 -6.06 24.31
N LYS A 46 6.13 -6.10 23.40
CA LYS A 46 7.50 -5.72 23.72
C LYS A 46 7.43 -4.24 24.07
N LYS A 47 7.77 -3.93 25.33
CA LYS A 47 7.90 -2.56 25.82
C LYS A 47 8.60 -1.72 24.75
N SER A 48 7.93 -0.67 24.28
CA SER A 48 8.58 0.40 23.53
C SER A 48 9.82 0.81 24.30
N ALA A 49 10.99 0.67 23.70
CA ALA A 49 12.22 1.19 24.28
C ALA A 49 12.04 2.70 24.52
N GLU A 50 12.59 3.23 25.61
CA GLU A 50 12.56 4.66 25.89
C GLU A 50 13.13 5.44 24.68
N PRO A 51 12.43 6.48 24.18
CA PRO A 51 12.91 7.26 23.06
C PRO A 51 14.24 7.92 23.43
N GLN A 52 15.29 7.62 22.66
CA GLN A 52 16.51 8.42 22.72
C GLN A 52 16.17 9.79 22.11
N GLU A 53 16.39 10.88 22.85
CA GLU A 53 16.16 12.23 22.33
C GLU A 53 17.18 12.52 21.24
N ILE A 54 16.74 12.47 19.98
CA ILE A 54 17.54 12.87 18.82
C ILE A 54 17.20 14.35 18.56
N GLU A 55 18.06 15.25 19.04
CA GLU A 55 18.02 16.65 18.61
C GLU A 55 18.56 16.75 17.18
N ILE A 56 17.66 17.08 16.25
CA ILE A 56 18.01 17.32 14.86
C ILE A 56 18.46 18.79 14.71
N SER A 57 19.74 19.00 14.44
CA SER A 57 20.32 20.29 14.06
C SER A 57 19.53 20.93 12.92
N LEU A 58 19.19 22.21 13.07
CA LEU A 58 18.30 22.95 12.19
C LEU A 58 18.92 23.33 10.83
N SER A 59 20.25 23.29 10.65
CA SER A 59 20.90 23.60 9.36
C SER A 59 21.42 22.33 8.67
N LEU A 60 21.08 22.16 7.39
CA LEU A 60 21.53 21.07 6.52
C LEU A 60 22.60 21.52 5.51
N GLY A 61 22.92 22.81 5.46
CA GLY A 61 24.01 23.38 4.67
C GLY A 61 23.57 24.33 3.56
N ASP A 62 24.56 24.96 2.93
CA ASP A 62 24.38 25.83 1.76
C ASP A 62 24.83 25.12 0.48
N PHE A 63 24.01 25.22 -0.55
CA PHE A 63 24.18 24.56 -1.84
C PHE A 63 24.25 25.60 -2.94
N THR A 64 25.02 25.32 -4.00
CA THR A 64 25.26 26.25 -5.10
C THR A 64 24.48 25.82 -6.34
N LEU A 65 23.66 26.70 -6.90
CA LEU A 65 22.95 26.48 -8.16
C LEU A 65 23.84 26.77 -9.36
N THR A 66 23.78 25.89 -10.35
CA THR A 66 24.41 26.05 -11.66
C THR A 66 23.41 26.60 -12.68
N ALA A 67 23.82 27.54 -13.54
CA ALA A 67 22.92 28.09 -14.54
C ALA A 67 22.49 27.00 -15.55
N PRO A 68 21.20 26.90 -15.91
CA PRO A 68 20.77 25.95 -16.95
C PRO A 68 21.40 26.36 -18.29
N GLY A 69 22.29 25.53 -18.86
CA GLY A 69 22.77 25.67 -20.24
C GLY A 69 24.23 26.09 -20.45
N SER A 70 25.09 26.20 -19.44
CA SER A 70 26.51 26.55 -19.65
C SER A 70 27.40 25.32 -19.90
N GLN A 71 27.18 24.64 -21.03
CA GLN A 71 28.29 24.04 -21.78
C GLN A 71 28.50 24.88 -23.04
N LYS A 72 29.20 26.00 -22.89
CA LYS A 72 30.00 26.67 -23.92
C LYS A 72 30.82 27.76 -23.24
N GLU A 73 32.10 27.75 -23.56
CA GLU A 73 33.14 28.60 -22.97
C GLU A 73 32.82 30.09 -23.10
N GLY A 74 33.14 30.84 -22.03
CA GLY A 74 33.47 32.27 -22.08
C GLY A 74 32.36 33.26 -22.46
N ILE A 75 31.66 33.81 -21.44
CA ILE A 75 31.56 35.25 -21.13
C ILE A 75 30.72 35.41 -19.84
N SER A 76 31.45 35.69 -18.75
CA SER A 76 31.14 36.52 -17.57
C SER A 76 29.67 36.92 -17.25
N GLY A 77 29.19 36.56 -16.05
CA GLY A 77 28.40 37.50 -15.25
C GLY A 77 27.38 36.96 -14.23
N VAL A 78 26.99 35.68 -14.27
CA VAL A 78 25.97 35.18 -13.34
C VAL A 78 26.66 34.64 -12.08
N LYS A 79 26.58 35.39 -10.97
CA LYS A 79 26.97 34.87 -9.65
C LYS A 79 26.18 33.58 -9.39
N PRO A 80 26.83 32.50 -8.95
CA PRO A 80 26.12 31.26 -8.68
C PRO A 80 25.19 31.48 -7.49
N LYS A 81 23.88 31.27 -7.69
CA LYS A 81 22.87 31.48 -6.66
C LYS A 81 22.98 30.40 -5.59
N LYS A 82 23.02 30.77 -4.32
CA LYS A 82 23.01 29.82 -3.21
C LYS A 82 21.59 29.48 -2.73
N ILE A 83 21.39 28.23 -2.34
CA ILE A 83 20.21 27.73 -1.66
C ILE A 83 20.63 27.22 -0.29
N SER A 84 20.02 27.75 0.77
CA SER A 84 20.20 27.22 2.12
C SER A 84 19.06 26.25 2.43
N VAL A 85 19.38 25.08 3.00
CA VAL A 85 18.39 24.09 3.43
C VAL A 85 18.43 23.92 4.94
N SER A 86 17.27 23.97 5.57
CA SER A 86 17.12 23.83 7.01
C SER A 86 15.92 22.95 7.37
N VAL A 87 15.92 22.47 8.62
CA VAL A 87 14.81 21.74 9.24
C VAL A 87 14.16 22.67 10.26
N ILE A 88 12.84 22.76 10.23
CA ILE A 88 12.03 23.46 11.23
C ILE A 88 11.26 22.45 12.09
N SER A 89 10.93 22.83 13.33
CA SER A 89 10.30 21.93 14.31
C SER A 89 8.77 22.04 14.32
N SER A 90 8.22 23.04 13.66
CA SER A 90 6.78 23.27 13.52
C SER A 90 6.50 23.98 12.20
N ILE A 91 5.37 23.69 11.57
CA ILE A 91 4.92 24.43 10.38
C ILE A 91 4.66 25.91 10.68
N SER A 92 4.41 26.27 11.95
CA SER A 92 4.21 27.66 12.37
C SER A 92 5.45 28.54 12.19
N GLU A 93 6.63 27.96 11.99
CA GLU A 93 7.87 28.70 11.70
C GLU A 93 7.93 29.23 10.26
N VAL A 94 6.98 28.85 9.41
CA VAL A 94 6.84 29.32 8.03
C VAL A 94 5.53 30.05 7.87
N SER A 95 5.56 31.17 7.13
CA SER A 95 4.34 31.92 6.84
C SER A 95 3.39 31.10 5.95
N THR A 96 2.09 31.21 6.20
CA THR A 96 1.03 30.57 5.38
C THR A 96 1.21 30.89 3.90
N THR A 97 1.49 32.16 3.58
CA THR A 97 1.67 32.63 2.20
C THR A 97 2.81 31.90 1.50
N GLU A 98 3.98 31.74 2.13
CA GLU A 98 5.14 31.11 1.48
C GLU A 98 4.99 29.59 1.34
N TRP A 99 4.43 28.92 2.34
CA TRP A 99 4.16 27.48 2.27
C TRP A 99 3.14 27.17 1.17
N ASP A 100 2.01 27.87 1.19
CA ASP A 100 0.92 27.63 0.23
C ASP A 100 1.32 28.05 -1.18
N ALA A 101 2.19 29.04 -1.32
CA ALA A 101 2.82 29.38 -2.59
C ALA A 101 3.63 28.20 -3.16
N CYS A 102 4.37 27.44 -2.34
CA CYS A 102 5.06 26.23 -2.81
C CYS A 102 4.06 25.14 -3.22
N ALA A 103 3.02 24.92 -2.40
CA ALA A 103 1.99 23.92 -2.67
C ALA A 103 1.20 24.20 -3.95
N LEU A 104 0.90 25.48 -4.24
CA LEU A 104 0.18 25.88 -5.44
C LEU A 104 1.04 25.82 -6.70
N ASP A 105 2.29 26.26 -6.65
CA ASP A 105 3.17 26.30 -7.83
C ASP A 105 3.51 24.90 -8.36
N VAL A 106 3.65 23.90 -7.48
CA VAL A 106 4.06 22.55 -7.88
C VAL A 106 2.97 21.80 -8.64
N THR A 107 1.69 22.04 -8.35
CA THR A 107 0.56 21.39 -9.02
C THR A 107 -0.22 22.30 -9.97
N GLY A 108 -0.11 23.62 -9.80
CA GLY A 108 -1.05 24.59 -10.34
C GLY A 108 -2.41 24.58 -9.62
N PRO A 109 -3.28 25.57 -9.92
CA PRO A 109 -4.61 25.68 -9.29
C PRO A 109 -5.55 24.53 -9.67
N GLU A 110 -5.43 23.99 -10.88
CA GLU A 110 -6.31 22.91 -11.37
C GLU A 110 -6.16 21.62 -10.55
N LYS A 111 -4.94 21.31 -10.08
CA LYS A 111 -4.64 20.12 -9.28
C LYS A 111 -4.35 20.46 -7.83
N PHE A 112 -4.87 21.57 -7.35
CA PHE A 112 -4.72 22.02 -5.97
C PHE A 112 -5.15 20.92 -4.99
N ASN A 113 -4.30 20.63 -4.01
CA ASN A 113 -4.56 19.63 -2.98
C ASN A 113 -4.66 20.31 -1.60
N PRO A 114 -5.85 20.34 -0.97
CA PRO A 114 -6.08 21.07 0.27
C PRO A 114 -5.28 20.51 1.46
N PHE A 115 -4.86 19.24 1.40
CA PHE A 115 -4.11 18.57 2.46
C PHE A 115 -2.63 18.98 2.54
N LEU A 116 -2.12 19.65 1.51
CA LEU A 116 -0.74 20.15 1.47
C LEU A 116 -0.64 21.61 1.92
N THR A 117 -1.77 22.24 2.24
CA THR A 117 -1.80 23.62 2.73
C THR A 117 -1.29 23.75 4.15
N HIS A 118 -0.79 24.93 4.48
CA HIS A 118 -0.43 25.33 5.83
C HIS A 118 -1.63 25.21 6.78
N ALA A 119 -2.82 25.62 6.33
CA ALA A 119 -4.05 25.53 7.11
C ALA A 119 -4.34 24.09 7.59
N PHE A 120 -4.23 23.09 6.70
CA PHE A 120 -4.49 21.70 7.07
C PHE A 120 -3.41 21.13 7.98
N LEU A 121 -2.13 21.31 7.63
CA LEU A 121 -1.00 20.75 8.37
C LEU A 121 -0.85 21.40 9.76
N SER A 122 -1.00 22.73 9.86
CA SER A 122 -1.00 23.43 11.15
C SER A 122 -2.16 22.98 12.04
N SER A 123 -3.33 22.67 11.47
CA SER A 123 -4.45 22.12 12.24
C SER A 123 -4.12 20.76 12.87
N LEU A 124 -3.30 19.93 12.22
CA LEU A 124 -2.87 18.65 12.79
C LEU A 124 -1.90 18.84 13.96
N GLU A 125 -0.97 19.79 13.85
CA GLU A 125 0.03 20.10 14.87
C GLU A 125 -0.59 20.82 16.08
N GLU A 126 -1.32 21.92 15.85
CA GLU A 126 -1.93 22.74 16.90
C GLU A 126 -3.00 22.00 17.70
N SER A 127 -3.70 21.05 17.07
CA SER A 127 -4.70 20.22 17.72
C SER A 127 -4.12 19.03 18.49
N ALA A 128 -2.79 18.89 18.53
CA ALA A 128 -2.06 17.76 19.10
C ALA A 128 -2.38 16.40 18.43
N SER A 129 -2.86 16.39 17.19
CA SER A 129 -3.13 15.16 16.44
C SER A 129 -1.81 14.55 15.90
N ALA A 130 -0.95 15.37 15.30
CA ALA A 130 0.35 14.96 14.74
C ALA A 130 1.51 15.65 15.50
N VAL A 131 1.84 15.13 16.68
CA VAL A 131 2.89 15.67 17.57
C VAL A 131 3.79 14.57 18.12
N LYS A 132 4.90 14.93 18.79
CA LYS A 132 5.88 13.99 19.36
C LYS A 132 5.20 12.92 20.22
N GLU A 133 4.23 13.31 21.03
CA GLU A 133 3.48 12.48 21.98
C GLU A 133 2.65 11.41 21.27
N THR A 134 2.17 11.70 20.06
CA THR A 134 1.44 10.75 19.20
C THR A 134 2.36 10.02 18.22
N GLY A 135 3.68 10.12 18.41
CA GLY A 135 4.69 9.49 17.56
C GLY A 135 4.87 10.15 16.20
N TRP A 136 4.45 11.40 16.05
CA TRP A 136 4.56 12.26 14.87
C TRP A 136 5.36 13.52 15.20
N THR A 137 6.69 13.44 15.28
CA THR A 137 7.50 14.63 15.57
C THR A 137 7.71 15.45 14.30
N PRO A 138 7.19 16.69 14.17
CA PRO A 138 7.38 17.49 12.97
C PRO A 138 8.84 17.90 12.78
N ARG A 139 9.32 17.78 11.55
CA ARG A 139 10.70 18.06 11.11
C ARG A 139 10.70 18.57 9.66
N HIS A 140 9.80 19.49 9.32
CA HIS A 140 9.65 19.97 7.94
C HIS A 140 10.97 20.52 7.40
N VAL A 141 11.23 20.30 6.11
CA VAL A 141 12.40 20.87 5.43
C VAL A 141 11.97 22.13 4.70
N ILE A 142 12.80 23.17 4.78
CA ILE A 142 12.64 24.38 3.97
C ILE A 142 13.93 24.63 3.18
N ALA A 143 13.77 25.12 1.96
CA ALA A 143 14.83 25.58 1.10
C ALA A 143 14.61 27.07 0.82
N LYS A 144 15.62 27.89 1.08
CA LYS A 144 15.60 29.35 0.90
C LYS A 144 16.66 29.78 -0.11
N ASP A 145 16.36 30.82 -0.87
CA ASP A 145 17.36 31.49 -1.71
C ASP A 145 18.15 32.56 -0.94
N GLU A 146 19.09 33.22 -1.63
CA GLU A 146 19.93 34.30 -1.06
C GLU A 146 19.14 35.52 -0.58
N SER A 147 17.87 35.66 -1.00
CA SER A 147 16.96 36.72 -0.56
C SER A 147 16.08 36.26 0.61
N GLU A 148 16.42 35.15 1.26
CA GLU A 148 15.65 34.51 2.33
C GLU A 148 14.25 34.05 1.93
N SER A 149 13.93 34.05 0.63
CA SER A 149 12.62 33.64 0.12
C SER A 149 12.55 32.12 0.04
N ILE A 150 11.44 31.54 0.52
CA ILE A 150 11.23 30.10 0.44
C ILE A 150 11.01 29.67 -1.01
N VAL A 151 11.88 28.78 -1.50
CA VAL A 151 11.82 28.21 -2.85
C VAL A 151 11.38 26.74 -2.86
N GLY A 152 11.36 26.08 -1.70
CA GLY A 152 10.76 24.77 -1.54
C GLY A 152 10.54 24.35 -0.10
N VAL A 153 9.57 23.48 0.12
CA VAL A 153 9.20 22.92 1.43
C VAL A 153 8.86 21.44 1.33
N VAL A 154 9.03 20.70 2.43
CA VAL A 154 8.68 19.28 2.55
C VAL A 154 7.96 19.03 3.87
N PRO A 155 6.69 18.59 3.89
CA PRO A 155 6.09 18.01 5.09
C PRO A 155 6.86 16.74 5.47
N LEU A 156 7.55 16.76 6.60
CA LEU A 156 8.43 15.69 7.04
C LEU A 156 8.28 15.48 8.55
N TYR A 157 8.19 14.21 8.96
CA TYR A 157 8.00 13.81 10.34
C TYR A 157 9.00 12.74 10.73
N LEU A 158 9.55 12.84 11.93
CA LEU A 158 10.28 11.76 12.58
C LEU A 158 9.28 10.86 13.31
N LYS A 159 9.18 9.61 12.86
CA LYS A 159 8.16 8.64 13.30
C LYS A 159 8.73 7.61 14.25
N SER A 160 8.03 7.37 15.37
CA SER A 160 8.34 6.29 16.33
C SER A 160 7.54 5.00 16.09
N HIS A 161 6.63 5.00 15.11
CA HIS A 161 5.80 3.88 14.68
C HIS A 161 5.25 4.13 13.27
N SER A 162 4.58 3.14 12.66
CA SER A 162 4.00 3.26 11.31
C SER A 162 2.50 3.60 11.24
N TYR A 163 1.80 3.67 12.39
CA TYR A 163 0.38 4.06 12.39
C TYR A 163 0.13 5.44 11.78
N GLY A 164 -0.89 5.51 10.92
CA GLY A 164 -1.38 6.73 10.27
C GLY A 164 -0.70 7.11 8.96
N GLU A 165 0.28 6.35 8.47
CA GLU A 165 0.97 6.63 7.19
C GLU A 165 0.33 5.93 5.97
N PHE A 166 -0.55 4.95 6.22
CA PHE A 166 -1.35 4.21 5.23
C PHE A 166 -0.58 3.46 4.13
N VAL A 167 0.74 3.34 4.26
CA VAL A 167 1.57 2.37 3.54
C VAL A 167 2.18 1.47 4.61
N PHE A 168 1.56 0.31 4.83
CA PHE A 168 1.91 -0.54 5.96
C PHE A 168 3.26 -1.22 5.73
N ASP A 169 4.18 -1.00 6.66
CA ASP A 169 5.53 -1.56 6.67
C ASP A 169 5.86 -2.26 8.01
N HIS A 170 4.84 -2.61 8.81
CA HIS A 170 5.03 -3.33 10.08
C HIS A 170 5.82 -4.63 9.87
N SER A 171 5.54 -5.37 8.79
CA SER A 171 6.31 -6.57 8.45
C SER A 171 7.78 -6.27 8.11
N TRP A 172 8.08 -5.08 7.59
CA TRP A 172 9.46 -4.64 7.36
C TRP A 172 10.13 -4.29 8.68
N ALA A 173 9.42 -3.60 9.58
CA ALA A 173 9.91 -3.33 10.93
C ALA A 173 10.24 -4.62 11.69
N ASP A 174 9.32 -5.59 11.70
CA ASP A 174 9.50 -6.89 12.35
C ASP A 174 10.67 -7.68 11.77
N ALA A 175 10.82 -7.69 10.43
CA ALA A 175 11.98 -8.28 9.77
C ALA A 175 13.27 -7.57 10.18
N TYR A 176 13.29 -6.24 10.20
CA TYR A 176 14.47 -5.45 10.59
C TYR A 176 14.88 -5.70 12.05
N TYR A 177 13.91 -5.82 12.96
CA TYR A 177 14.18 -6.21 14.35
C TYR A 177 14.74 -7.63 14.46
N SER A 178 14.29 -8.54 13.60
CA SER A 178 14.80 -9.91 13.55
C SER A 178 16.27 -9.97 13.10
N PHE A 179 16.72 -8.99 12.32
CA PHE A 179 18.13 -8.76 11.99
C PHE A 179 18.93 -8.03 13.08
N GLY A 180 18.32 -7.73 14.24
CA GLY A 180 18.95 -7.01 15.35
C GLY A 180 19.03 -5.49 15.18
N GLY A 181 18.45 -4.95 14.11
CA GLY A 181 18.37 -3.52 13.86
C GLY A 181 17.24 -2.83 14.62
N ARG A 182 17.27 -1.49 14.69
CA ARG A 182 16.16 -0.68 15.19
C ARG A 182 15.46 0.01 14.03
N TYR A 183 14.21 -0.37 13.75
CA TYR A 183 13.48 0.20 12.61
C TYR A 183 12.96 1.61 12.90
N TYR A 184 12.64 1.94 14.15
CA TYR A 184 12.29 3.30 14.54
C TYR A 184 13.41 3.95 15.38
N PRO A 185 13.57 5.29 15.30
CA PRO A 185 12.79 6.19 14.48
C PRO A 185 13.16 6.16 12.98
N LYS A 186 12.19 6.52 12.13
CA LYS A 186 12.34 6.67 10.68
C LYS A 186 11.84 8.05 10.23
N LEU A 187 12.31 8.54 9.08
CA LEU A 187 11.75 9.74 8.45
C LEU A 187 10.58 9.38 7.55
N GLN A 188 9.53 10.19 7.61
CA GLN A 188 8.31 10.01 6.84
C GLN A 188 7.87 11.35 6.26
N SER A 189 7.89 11.46 4.93
CA SER A 189 7.23 12.55 4.22
C SER A 189 5.87 12.08 3.71
N CYS A 190 4.81 12.62 4.30
CA CYS A 190 3.42 12.35 3.95
C CYS A 190 2.49 13.44 4.48
N VAL A 191 1.22 13.35 4.12
CA VAL A 191 0.15 14.02 4.88
C VAL A 191 -0.27 13.08 6.03
N PRO A 192 -0.18 13.49 7.31
CA PRO A 192 -0.58 12.63 8.42
C PRO A 192 -2.03 12.18 8.32
N PHE A 193 -2.28 10.91 8.63
CA PHE A 193 -3.60 10.29 8.69
C PHE A 193 -4.42 10.31 7.40
N THR A 194 -3.80 10.68 6.26
CA THR A 194 -4.53 11.03 5.05
C THR A 194 -3.83 10.45 3.82
N PRO A 195 -4.30 9.32 3.26
CA PRO A 195 -3.64 8.60 2.18
C PRO A 195 -3.94 9.20 0.80
N VAL A 196 -3.43 10.40 0.53
CA VAL A 196 -3.82 11.20 -0.65
C VAL A 196 -2.68 11.33 -1.62
N THR A 197 -2.93 11.07 -2.90
CA THR A 197 -1.91 11.26 -3.91
C THR A 197 -1.64 12.76 -4.12
N GLY A 198 -0.38 13.14 -4.13
CA GLY A 198 0.06 14.52 -4.37
C GLY A 198 1.56 14.68 -4.14
N PRO A 199 2.18 15.78 -4.57
CA PRO A 199 3.61 15.99 -4.35
C PRO A 199 3.93 16.03 -2.85
N ARG A 200 5.16 15.65 -2.51
CA ARG A 200 5.71 15.72 -1.15
C ARG A 200 6.88 16.67 -1.04
N ILE A 201 7.56 16.93 -2.14
CA ILE A 201 8.58 17.97 -2.27
C ILE A 201 7.94 19.12 -3.06
N LEU A 202 7.52 20.17 -2.34
CA LEU A 202 6.77 21.29 -2.88
C LEU A 202 7.76 22.40 -3.26
N ILE A 203 7.89 22.73 -4.54
CA ILE A 203 8.91 23.65 -5.03
C ILE A 203 8.25 24.76 -5.85
N ARG A 204 8.69 26.00 -5.64
CA ARG A 204 8.25 27.17 -6.42
C ARG A 204 8.62 27.00 -7.89
N ASN A 205 7.78 27.52 -8.78
CA ASN A 205 7.99 27.41 -10.22
C ASN A 205 9.07 28.39 -10.69
N THR A 206 10.32 28.00 -10.49
CA THR A 206 11.51 28.76 -10.87
C THR A 206 12.28 28.04 -11.98
N SER A 207 13.20 28.75 -12.64
CA SER A 207 14.08 28.17 -13.68
C SER A 207 15.06 27.13 -13.14
N PHE A 208 15.19 27.00 -11.82
CA PHE A 208 16.11 26.08 -11.14
C PHE A 208 15.37 25.04 -10.29
N LYS A 209 14.06 24.85 -10.49
CA LYS A 209 13.22 23.93 -9.69
C LYS A 209 13.75 22.48 -9.64
N ASP A 210 14.30 21.95 -10.73
CA ASP A 210 14.84 20.59 -10.74
C ASP A 210 16.15 20.48 -9.93
N GLN A 211 16.98 21.52 -9.92
CA GLN A 211 18.16 21.58 -9.06
C GLN A 211 17.79 21.71 -7.58
N VAL A 212 16.76 22.51 -7.26
CA VAL A 212 16.23 22.60 -5.89
C VAL A 212 15.69 21.26 -5.43
N PHE A 213 15.00 20.51 -6.31
CA PHE A 213 14.55 19.15 -6.03
C PHE A 213 15.73 18.23 -5.67
N ASP A 214 16.80 18.26 -6.47
CA ASP A 214 18.00 17.45 -6.22
C ASP A 214 18.68 17.80 -4.90
N ILE A 215 18.79 19.10 -4.60
CA ILE A 215 19.33 19.61 -3.34
C ILE A 215 18.50 19.10 -2.16
N ILE A 216 17.17 19.20 -2.23
CA ILE A 216 16.26 18.73 -1.16
C ILE A 216 16.37 17.21 -0.99
N VAL A 217 16.36 16.42 -2.07
CA VAL A 217 16.50 14.96 -1.98
C VAL A 217 17.83 14.57 -1.36
N SER A 218 18.92 15.24 -1.76
CA SER A 218 20.25 15.05 -1.15
C SER A 218 20.23 15.39 0.34
N ALA A 219 19.64 16.51 0.72
CA ALA A 219 19.52 16.95 2.11
C ALA A 219 18.69 15.96 2.96
N LEU A 220 17.61 15.40 2.43
CA LEU A 220 16.81 14.36 3.10
C LEU A 220 17.61 13.06 3.34
N LYS A 221 18.41 12.62 2.34
CA LYS A 221 19.29 11.45 2.49
C LYS A 221 20.39 11.72 3.51
N GLN A 222 21.00 12.90 3.48
CA GLN A 222 22.01 13.32 4.45
C GLN A 222 21.43 13.41 5.86
N LEU A 223 20.20 13.92 6.01
CA LEU A 223 19.48 13.95 7.28
C LEU A 223 19.31 12.53 7.85
N THR A 224 18.87 11.60 7.01
CA THR A 224 18.71 10.18 7.37
C THR A 224 20.03 9.59 7.87
N ALA A 225 21.14 9.83 7.15
CA ALA A 225 22.46 9.33 7.50
C ALA A 225 23.04 9.98 8.76
N LYS A 226 22.95 11.31 8.87
CA LYS A 226 23.50 12.11 9.99
C LYS A 226 22.92 11.69 11.33
N TYR A 227 21.62 11.39 11.37
CA TYR A 227 20.93 10.93 12.58
C TYR A 227 20.86 9.41 12.73
N ARG A 228 21.56 8.67 11.86
CA ARG A 228 21.61 7.19 11.89
C ARG A 228 20.22 6.56 11.94
N LEU A 229 19.29 7.13 11.17
CA LEU A 229 17.93 6.61 11.07
C LEU A 229 17.94 5.38 10.17
N SER A 230 17.01 4.45 10.40
CA SER A 230 16.89 3.22 9.60
C SER A 230 16.56 3.52 8.13
N SER A 231 15.70 4.53 7.91
CA SER A 231 15.08 4.78 6.62
C SER A 231 14.42 6.15 6.50
N LEU A 232 14.14 6.51 5.24
CA LEU A 232 13.33 7.64 4.81
C LEU A 232 12.27 7.14 3.83
N HIS A 233 11.01 7.48 4.10
CA HIS A 233 9.88 7.08 3.27
C HIS A 233 9.13 8.31 2.76
N ILE A 234 8.69 8.25 1.51
CA ILE A 234 7.83 9.26 0.89
C ILE A 234 6.58 8.51 0.39
N THR A 235 5.42 8.77 0.97
CA THR A 235 4.19 8.00 0.68
C THR A 235 3.12 8.85 -0.01
N PHE A 236 2.48 8.22 -0.99
CA PHE A 236 1.55 8.83 -1.95
C PHE A 236 2.11 10.05 -2.72
N PRO A 237 3.40 10.05 -3.15
CA PRO A 237 3.89 11.07 -4.08
C PRO A 237 3.13 11.01 -5.41
N SER A 238 3.26 12.05 -6.22
CA SER A 238 2.85 11.99 -7.63
C SER A 238 3.68 10.97 -8.40
N GLU A 239 3.15 10.42 -9.50
CA GLU A 239 3.88 9.47 -10.36
C GLU A 239 5.18 10.08 -10.90
N THR A 240 5.15 11.35 -11.31
CA THR A 240 6.33 12.08 -11.77
C THR A 240 7.40 12.17 -10.69
N GLU A 241 7.00 12.46 -9.44
CA GLU A 241 7.91 12.51 -8.29
C GLU A 241 8.43 11.11 -7.93
N TRP A 242 7.58 10.08 -8.00
CA TRP A 242 7.95 8.68 -7.78
C TRP A 242 9.03 8.20 -8.75
N ASN A 243 8.92 8.54 -10.04
CA ASN A 243 9.94 8.24 -11.04
C ASN A 243 11.25 8.98 -10.77
N LYS A 244 11.20 10.29 -10.50
CA LYS A 244 12.40 11.08 -10.14
C LYS A 244 13.11 10.54 -8.89
N LEU A 245 12.37 10.10 -7.88
CA LEU A 245 12.97 9.54 -6.66
C LEU A 245 13.68 8.20 -6.91
N SER A 246 13.18 7.38 -7.82
CA SER A 246 13.81 6.11 -8.23
C SER A 246 15.23 6.32 -8.75
N GLU A 247 15.40 7.29 -9.65
CA GLU A 247 16.70 7.71 -10.21
C GLU A 247 17.70 8.17 -9.13
N ARG A 248 17.21 8.53 -7.93
CA ARG A 248 18.00 9.03 -6.79
C ARG A 248 18.22 7.96 -5.71
N GLY A 249 17.93 6.70 -6.05
CA GLY A 249 18.20 5.53 -5.22
C GLY A 249 17.08 5.17 -4.25
N PHE A 250 15.85 5.64 -4.43
CA PHE A 250 14.71 5.17 -3.65
C PHE A 250 14.15 3.89 -4.27
N LEU A 251 13.85 2.89 -3.45
CA LEU A 251 13.05 1.74 -3.87
C LEU A 251 11.61 2.18 -4.12
N GLN A 252 11.05 1.70 -5.22
CA GLN A 252 9.70 2.00 -5.64
C GLN A 252 8.74 0.90 -5.17
N ARG A 253 7.60 1.29 -4.60
CA ARG A 253 6.49 0.39 -4.25
C ARG A 253 5.19 0.97 -4.79
N THR A 254 4.39 0.12 -5.43
CA THR A 254 3.04 0.47 -5.87
C THR A 254 1.99 -0.11 -4.93
N GLY A 255 0.88 0.60 -4.82
CA GLY A 255 -0.32 0.16 -4.13
C GLY A 255 -1.54 0.49 -4.98
N MET A 256 -2.73 0.25 -4.41
CA MET A 256 -3.99 0.47 -5.11
C MET A 256 -4.97 1.21 -4.21
N GLN A 257 -5.67 2.17 -4.79
CA GLN A 257 -6.86 2.80 -4.23
C GLN A 257 -8.01 2.73 -5.22
N TYR A 258 -9.19 3.27 -4.86
CA TYR A 258 -10.35 3.31 -5.74
C TYR A 258 -10.85 4.74 -5.88
N HIS A 259 -10.86 5.25 -7.11
CA HIS A 259 -11.33 6.60 -7.43
C HIS A 259 -12.51 6.53 -8.39
N TRP A 260 -13.46 7.44 -8.22
CA TRP A 260 -14.52 7.66 -9.21
C TRP A 260 -14.06 8.76 -10.16
N LYS A 261 -14.34 8.59 -11.46
CA LYS A 261 -13.98 9.55 -12.50
C LYS A 261 -15.25 10.12 -13.12
N ASN A 262 -15.28 11.44 -13.26
CA ASN A 262 -16.34 12.15 -13.94
C ASN A 262 -16.10 12.12 -15.44
N HIS A 263 -16.99 11.49 -16.21
CA HIS A 263 -16.95 11.51 -17.67
C HIS A 263 -17.82 12.64 -18.23
N ASN A 264 -17.78 13.81 -17.58
CA ASN A 264 -18.62 14.99 -17.88
C ASN A 264 -20.13 14.74 -17.71
N TYR A 265 -20.51 13.96 -16.70
CA TYR A 265 -21.93 13.73 -16.40
C TYR A 265 -22.60 15.03 -15.96
N LYS A 266 -23.83 15.28 -16.39
CA LYS A 266 -24.62 16.47 -15.99
C LYS A 266 -25.31 16.28 -14.64
N ASN A 267 -25.58 15.03 -14.26
CA ASN A 267 -26.22 14.66 -13.00
C ASN A 267 -25.94 13.18 -12.68
N PHE A 268 -26.36 12.75 -11.49
CA PHE A 268 -26.16 11.39 -11.00
C PHE A 268 -26.83 10.32 -11.87
N ASP A 269 -28.01 10.60 -12.43
CA ASP A 269 -28.72 9.62 -13.25
C ASP A 269 -27.98 9.33 -14.56
N GLU A 270 -27.31 10.33 -15.14
CA GLU A 270 -26.45 10.14 -16.30
C GLU A 270 -25.26 9.22 -15.97
N PHE A 271 -24.62 9.43 -14.82
CA PHE A 271 -23.61 8.50 -14.29
C PHE A 271 -24.17 7.06 -14.18
N LEU A 272 -25.36 6.90 -13.61
CA LEU A 272 -25.98 5.58 -13.48
C LEU A 272 -26.30 4.90 -14.82
N MET A 273 -26.53 5.69 -15.89
CA MET A 273 -26.77 5.14 -17.22
C MET A 273 -25.53 4.47 -17.81
N ASP A 274 -24.33 4.88 -17.40
CA ASP A 274 -23.07 4.28 -17.82
C ASP A 274 -22.81 2.92 -17.13
N MET A 275 -23.44 2.70 -15.97
CA MET A 275 -23.32 1.45 -15.22
C MET A 275 -24.15 0.29 -15.80
N LYS A 276 -23.67 -0.94 -15.57
CA LYS A 276 -24.41 -2.19 -15.82
C LYS A 276 -25.76 -2.16 -15.08
N GLN A 277 -26.81 -2.73 -15.69
CA GLN A 277 -28.19 -2.62 -15.19
C GLN A 277 -28.36 -3.11 -13.74
N SER A 278 -27.73 -4.24 -13.39
CA SER A 278 -27.80 -4.80 -12.03
C SER A 278 -27.16 -3.85 -11.00
N LYS A 279 -26.05 -3.19 -11.35
CA LYS A 279 -25.34 -2.25 -10.47
C LYS A 279 -26.15 -0.99 -10.25
N ARG A 280 -26.67 -0.39 -11.33
CA ARG A 280 -27.61 0.75 -11.26
C ARG A 280 -28.84 0.43 -10.40
N LYS A 281 -29.45 -0.76 -10.57
CA LYS A 281 -30.62 -1.19 -9.79
C LYS A 281 -30.28 -1.25 -8.30
N ASN A 282 -29.12 -1.82 -7.93
CA ASN A 282 -28.68 -1.92 -6.54
C ASN A 282 -28.45 -0.54 -5.93
N ILE A 283 -27.76 0.37 -6.62
CA ILE A 283 -27.54 1.74 -6.13
C ILE A 283 -28.88 2.42 -5.83
N ARG A 284 -29.83 2.39 -6.78
CA ARG A 284 -31.17 2.98 -6.58
C ARG A 284 -31.91 2.37 -5.38
N GLN A 285 -31.79 1.06 -5.16
CA GLN A 285 -32.38 0.41 -3.98
C GLN A 285 -31.71 0.86 -2.68
N GLU A 286 -30.38 1.04 -2.66
CA GLU A 286 -29.65 1.54 -1.50
C GLU A 286 -30.06 2.98 -1.14
N ARG A 287 -30.20 3.87 -2.14
CA ARG A 287 -30.67 5.25 -1.91
C ARG A 287 -32.11 5.28 -1.41
N LYS A 288 -32.99 4.42 -1.96
CA LYS A 288 -34.39 4.32 -1.52
C LYS A 288 -34.52 3.96 -0.03
N LYS A 289 -33.59 3.16 0.52
CA LYS A 289 -33.59 2.81 1.94
C LYS A 289 -33.41 4.02 2.84
N ILE A 290 -32.71 5.06 2.41
CA ILE A 290 -32.45 6.26 3.23
C ILE A 290 -33.77 6.99 3.51
N VAL A 291 -34.57 7.22 2.48
CA VAL A 291 -35.90 7.83 2.61
C VAL A 291 -36.85 6.93 3.42
N GLN A 292 -36.78 5.60 3.25
CA GLN A 292 -37.60 4.65 4.03
C GLN A 292 -37.26 4.63 5.52
N GLN A 293 -36.06 5.10 5.88
CA GLN A 293 -35.61 5.26 7.27
C GLN A 293 -35.92 6.66 7.81
N ASN A 294 -36.70 7.49 7.08
CA ASN A 294 -37.00 8.89 7.41
C ASN A 294 -35.75 9.77 7.59
N LEU A 295 -34.65 9.41 6.91
CA LEU A 295 -33.42 10.18 6.94
C LEU A 295 -33.40 11.23 5.84
N THR A 296 -32.97 12.44 6.19
CA THR A 296 -32.72 13.52 5.25
C THR A 296 -31.22 13.75 5.12
N MET A 297 -30.71 13.71 3.88
CA MET A 297 -29.31 14.02 3.59
C MET A 297 -29.13 15.52 3.34
N LYS A 298 -28.10 16.13 3.93
CA LYS A 298 -27.69 17.51 3.65
C LYS A 298 -26.20 17.58 3.38
N ARG A 299 -25.80 18.52 2.54
CA ARG A 299 -24.40 18.84 2.24
C ARG A 299 -24.15 20.27 2.72
N LEU A 300 -23.33 20.41 3.75
CA LEU A 300 -23.01 21.69 4.39
C LEU A 300 -21.61 22.10 3.97
N ARG A 301 -21.42 23.37 3.58
CA ARG A 301 -20.13 23.90 3.14
C ARG A 301 -19.78 25.20 3.88
N GLY A 302 -18.50 25.35 4.20
CA GLY A 302 -17.97 26.58 4.81
C GLY A 302 -18.82 27.07 5.99
N ASN A 303 -19.35 28.28 5.88
CA ASN A 303 -20.14 28.93 6.94
C ASN A 303 -21.45 28.21 7.29
N GLU A 304 -21.96 27.29 6.47
CA GLU A 304 -23.12 26.46 6.82
C GLU A 304 -22.77 25.46 7.94
N ILE A 305 -21.49 25.07 8.05
CA ILE A 305 -21.01 24.13 9.06
C ILE A 305 -20.77 24.87 10.38
N LYS A 306 -21.81 24.89 11.22
CA LYS A 306 -21.76 25.42 12.59
C LYS A 306 -21.04 24.49 13.59
N THR A 307 -20.58 25.04 14.71
CA THR A 307 -19.93 24.36 15.85
C THR A 307 -20.65 23.06 16.27
N ARG A 308 -21.99 23.06 16.35
CA ARG A 308 -22.78 21.86 16.69
C ARG A 308 -22.57 20.68 15.75
N HIS A 309 -22.27 20.93 14.47
CA HIS A 309 -22.01 19.89 13.49
C HIS A 309 -20.65 19.25 13.75
N TRP A 310 -19.62 20.05 14.08
CA TRP A 310 -18.30 19.53 14.41
C TRP A 310 -18.30 18.68 15.67
N ASP A 311 -19.03 19.10 16.70
CA ASP A 311 -19.19 18.32 17.93
C ASP A 311 -19.91 16.99 17.69
N SER A 312 -20.97 17.02 16.88
CA SER A 312 -21.69 15.80 16.49
C SER A 312 -20.79 14.88 15.66
N PHE A 313 -20.07 15.44 14.69
CA PHE A 313 -19.17 14.69 13.81
C PHE A 313 -18.01 14.05 14.57
N TYR A 314 -17.44 14.73 15.56
CA TYR A 314 -16.39 14.15 16.41
C TYR A 314 -16.90 12.90 17.17
N ASN A 315 -18.12 12.96 17.71
CA ASN A 315 -18.75 11.80 18.35
C ASN A 315 -18.95 10.64 17.36
N PHE A 316 -19.37 10.94 16.13
CA PHE A 316 -19.51 9.95 15.06
C PHE A 316 -18.17 9.32 14.67
N TYR A 317 -17.13 10.15 14.49
CA TYR A 317 -15.77 9.72 14.17
C TYR A 317 -15.23 8.77 15.23
N ARG A 318 -15.35 9.15 16.51
CA ARG A 318 -14.92 8.31 17.64
C ARG A 318 -15.61 6.95 17.62
N ASN A 319 -16.93 6.92 17.42
CA ASN A 319 -17.68 5.68 17.37
C ASN A 319 -17.19 4.74 16.24
N THR A 320 -16.88 5.27 15.05
CA THR A 320 -16.30 4.47 13.97
C THR A 320 -14.97 3.85 14.37
N THR A 321 -14.13 4.61 15.08
CA THR A 321 -12.81 4.16 15.51
C THR A 321 -12.91 3.12 16.65
N ASP A 322 -13.75 3.37 17.66
CA ASP A 322 -13.98 2.47 18.79
C ASP A 322 -14.49 1.09 18.33
N ASN A 323 -15.46 1.06 17.41
CA ASN A 323 -16.02 -0.18 16.86
C ASN A 323 -15.03 -1.00 16.01
N LYS A 324 -13.95 -0.37 15.54
CA LYS A 324 -12.90 -1.03 14.75
C LYS A 324 -11.66 -1.38 15.57
N TRP A 325 -11.75 -1.29 16.90
CA TRP A 325 -10.61 -1.50 17.83
C TRP A 325 -9.42 -0.57 17.53
N GLY A 326 -9.67 0.57 16.89
CA GLY A 326 -8.67 1.58 16.59
C GLY A 326 -8.55 2.62 17.71
N THR A 327 -7.48 3.42 17.67
CA THR A 327 -7.34 4.61 18.52
C THR A 327 -7.66 5.85 17.68
N PRO A 328 -8.51 6.78 18.16
CA PRO A 328 -8.79 8.02 17.43
C PRO A 328 -7.50 8.84 17.35
N TYR A 329 -7.07 9.15 16.12
CA TYR A 329 -5.85 9.91 15.85
C TYR A 329 -6.10 11.42 15.81
N LEU A 330 -7.33 11.82 15.47
CA LEU A 330 -7.72 13.22 15.31
C LEU A 330 -8.49 13.67 16.54
N THR A 331 -8.11 14.81 17.10
CA THR A 331 -8.76 15.40 18.27
C THR A 331 -10.04 16.13 17.90
N ARG A 332 -10.83 16.53 18.90
CA ARG A 332 -12.02 17.35 18.66
C ARG A 332 -11.63 18.70 18.06
N GLU A 333 -10.57 19.29 18.58
CA GLU A 333 -10.05 20.60 18.23
C GLU A 333 -9.62 20.64 16.76
N PHE A 334 -9.06 19.55 16.23
CA PHE A 334 -8.74 19.41 14.80
C PHE A 334 -9.94 19.74 13.91
N PHE A 335 -11.13 19.20 14.21
CA PHE A 335 -12.33 19.38 13.39
C PHE A 335 -12.83 20.83 13.40
N HIS A 336 -12.73 21.51 14.54
CA HIS A 336 -13.07 22.93 14.63
C HIS A 336 -12.04 23.79 13.88
N GLN A 337 -10.74 23.49 14.01
CA GLN A 337 -9.67 24.23 13.34
C GLN A 337 -9.75 24.13 11.81
N ILE A 338 -10.01 22.94 11.24
CA ILE A 338 -10.17 22.83 9.78
C ILE A 338 -11.41 23.59 9.29
N GLY A 339 -12.49 23.62 10.07
CA GLY A 339 -13.69 24.39 9.73
C GLY A 339 -13.42 25.89 9.69
N GLU A 340 -12.64 26.39 10.65
CA GLU A 340 -12.23 27.80 10.74
C GLU A 340 -11.23 28.18 9.65
N LYS A 341 -10.15 27.41 9.48
CA LYS A 341 -9.02 27.76 8.63
C LYS A 341 -9.24 27.48 7.14
N MET A 342 -10.06 26.47 6.80
CA MET A 342 -10.21 26.02 5.41
C MET A 342 -11.55 26.42 4.77
N GLY A 343 -12.53 26.85 5.56
CA GLY A 343 -13.79 27.45 5.09
C GLY A 343 -14.46 26.66 3.96
N ASP A 344 -14.61 27.29 2.80
CA ASP A 344 -15.31 26.73 1.64
C ASP A 344 -14.60 25.53 1.00
N GLN A 345 -13.40 25.17 1.43
CA GLN A 345 -12.74 23.92 1.01
C GLN A 345 -13.29 22.70 1.76
N VAL A 346 -14.13 22.90 2.79
CA VAL A 346 -14.68 21.84 3.62
C VAL A 346 -16.13 21.54 3.23
N LEU A 347 -16.43 20.27 2.99
CA LEU A 347 -17.77 19.79 2.70
C LEU A 347 -18.15 18.66 3.66
N LEU A 348 -19.16 18.91 4.48
CA LEU A 348 -19.70 17.93 5.42
C LEU A 348 -21.05 17.42 4.91
N VAL A 349 -21.10 16.15 4.54
CA VAL A 349 -22.36 15.45 4.28
C VAL A 349 -22.92 15.01 5.63
N VAL A 350 -24.15 15.36 5.96
CA VAL A 350 -24.82 14.94 7.20
C VAL A 350 -26.12 14.22 6.90
N ALA A 351 -26.50 13.32 7.80
CA ALA A 351 -27.81 12.68 7.81
C ALA A 351 -28.57 13.12 9.06
N GLU A 352 -29.84 13.51 8.87
CA GLU A 352 -30.73 13.94 9.93
C GLU A 352 -31.94 13.02 10.03
N GLU A 353 -32.30 12.65 11.26
CA GLU A 353 -33.57 12.01 11.61
C GLU A 353 -34.42 13.03 12.37
N GLY A 354 -35.40 13.63 11.69
CA GLY A 354 -36.04 14.85 12.19
C GLY A 354 -35.03 16.00 12.25
N ASP A 355 -34.79 16.56 13.45
CA ASP A 355 -33.82 17.63 13.70
C ASP A 355 -32.49 17.10 14.30
N GLU A 356 -32.37 15.79 14.53
CA GLU A 356 -31.19 15.18 15.14
C GLU A 356 -30.18 14.73 14.07
N LEU A 357 -28.92 15.15 14.21
CA LEU A 357 -27.83 14.63 13.39
C LEU A 357 -27.52 13.19 13.82
N VAL A 358 -27.57 12.25 12.88
CA VAL A 358 -27.33 10.83 13.18
C VAL A 358 -26.07 10.27 12.52
N ALA A 359 -25.55 10.96 11.50
CA ALA A 359 -24.30 10.59 10.84
C ALA A 359 -23.66 11.75 10.07
N GLY A 360 -22.39 11.58 9.71
CA GLY A 360 -21.73 12.51 8.81
C GLY A 360 -20.52 11.92 8.08
N ALA A 361 -20.22 12.49 6.92
CA ALA A 361 -19.05 12.20 6.09
C ALA A 361 -18.30 13.51 5.79
N LEU A 362 -17.02 13.59 6.17
CA LEU A 362 -16.16 14.73 5.90
C LEU A 362 -15.42 14.56 4.57
N ASN A 363 -15.51 15.59 3.74
CA ASN A 363 -14.79 15.72 2.49
C ASN A 363 -14.04 17.05 2.43
N LEU A 364 -12.90 17.08 1.75
CA LEU A 364 -12.24 18.32 1.34
C LEU A 364 -12.31 18.51 -0.18
N ILE A 365 -12.45 19.75 -0.63
CA ILE A 365 -12.55 20.14 -2.03
C ILE A 365 -11.19 20.63 -2.49
N GLY A 366 -10.60 19.95 -3.47
CA GLY A 366 -9.40 20.40 -4.19
C GLY A 366 -9.73 21.10 -5.51
N GLY A 367 -8.70 21.26 -6.36
CA GLY A 367 -8.85 21.91 -7.67
C GLY A 367 -9.74 21.11 -8.62
N ASP A 368 -9.46 19.82 -8.80
CA ASP A 368 -10.20 18.92 -9.69
C ASP A 368 -10.78 17.68 -8.99
N THR A 369 -10.58 17.58 -7.67
CA THR A 369 -10.85 16.35 -6.92
C THR A 369 -11.60 16.65 -5.63
N LEU A 370 -12.66 15.87 -5.37
CA LEU A 370 -13.31 15.80 -4.07
C LEU A 370 -12.72 14.64 -3.27
N PHE A 371 -12.27 14.93 -2.06
CA PHE A 371 -11.53 14.00 -1.22
C PHE A 371 -12.35 13.55 -0.02
N GLY A 372 -12.94 12.36 -0.09
CA GLY A 372 -13.68 11.75 1.03
C GLY A 372 -12.75 11.09 2.03
N ARG A 373 -12.89 11.43 3.32
CA ARG A 373 -11.91 11.02 4.36
C ARG A 373 -12.52 10.26 5.52
N LEU A 374 -13.38 10.92 6.27
CA LEU A 374 -13.82 10.44 7.56
C LEU A 374 -15.32 10.26 7.53
N TRP A 375 -15.78 9.22 8.23
CA TRP A 375 -17.17 8.87 8.34
C TRP A 375 -17.46 8.46 9.78
N GLY A 376 -18.67 8.76 10.22
CA GLY A 376 -19.26 8.00 11.29
C GLY A 376 -20.75 8.18 11.39
N CYS A 377 -21.33 7.41 12.29
CA CYS A 377 -22.73 7.51 12.68
C CYS A 377 -22.86 7.34 14.18
N HIS A 378 -24.06 7.60 14.68
CA HIS A 378 -24.40 7.44 16.08
C HIS A 378 -24.14 5.98 16.55
N PRO A 379 -23.54 5.77 17.75
CA PRO A 379 -23.15 4.46 18.27
C PRO A 379 -24.30 3.47 18.46
N ARG A 380 -25.50 3.97 18.75
CA ARG A 380 -26.65 3.15 19.15
C ARG A 380 -27.65 2.89 18.04
N ALA A 381 -27.31 3.25 16.80
CA ALA A 381 -28.21 3.13 15.66
C ALA A 381 -27.52 2.46 14.47
N TYR A 382 -28.23 1.50 13.87
CA TYR A 382 -27.80 0.85 12.63
C TYR A 382 -28.66 1.38 11.48
N TYR A 383 -28.02 2.07 10.53
CA TYR A 383 -28.68 2.62 9.36
C TYR A 383 -28.24 1.90 8.09
N PRO A 384 -29.00 0.89 7.60
CA PRO A 384 -28.72 0.22 6.34
C PRO A 384 -28.39 1.18 5.20
N SER A 385 -27.29 0.91 4.51
CA SER A 385 -26.83 1.66 3.32
C SER A 385 -26.45 3.14 3.54
N LEU A 386 -26.57 3.68 4.76
CA LEU A 386 -26.29 5.10 5.04
C LEU A 386 -24.83 5.48 4.77
N HIS A 387 -23.88 4.62 5.14
CA HIS A 387 -22.46 4.81 4.80
C HIS A 387 -22.25 4.99 3.29
N PHE A 388 -22.97 4.24 2.46
CA PHE A 388 -22.84 4.31 1.01
C PHE A 388 -23.44 5.59 0.43
N GLU A 389 -24.62 5.98 0.92
CA GLU A 389 -25.23 7.25 0.53
C GLU A 389 -24.31 8.43 0.83
N ALA A 390 -23.85 8.53 2.08
CA ALA A 390 -23.12 9.70 2.53
C ALA A 390 -21.67 9.77 2.04
N CYS A 391 -20.96 8.63 1.99
CA CYS A 391 -19.54 8.62 1.61
C CYS A 391 -19.31 8.53 0.10
N TYR A 392 -20.28 8.05 -0.67
CA TYR A 392 -20.10 7.79 -2.10
C TYR A 392 -21.10 8.55 -2.96
N TYR A 393 -22.40 8.35 -2.77
CA TYR A 393 -23.38 8.92 -3.70
C TYR A 393 -23.49 10.44 -3.57
N GLN A 394 -23.56 10.96 -2.34
CA GLN A 394 -23.56 12.39 -2.07
C GLN A 394 -22.25 13.06 -2.53
N ALA A 395 -21.12 12.36 -2.41
CA ALA A 395 -19.81 12.83 -2.86
C ALA A 395 -19.72 12.88 -4.39
N ILE A 396 -20.21 11.85 -5.09
CA ILE A 396 -20.29 11.83 -6.56
C ILE A 396 -21.22 12.95 -7.06
N GLU A 397 -22.40 13.13 -6.45
CA GLU A 397 -23.30 14.23 -6.80
C GLU A 397 -22.63 15.59 -6.61
N ALA A 398 -21.95 15.79 -5.49
CA ALA A 398 -21.25 17.04 -5.21
C ALA A 398 -20.13 17.29 -6.23
N ALA A 399 -19.37 16.24 -6.59
CA ALA A 399 -18.32 16.36 -7.60
C ALA A 399 -18.88 16.70 -8.98
N ILE A 400 -20.02 16.14 -9.38
CA ILE A 400 -20.69 16.48 -10.64
C ILE A 400 -21.14 17.95 -10.62
N GLU A 401 -21.84 18.38 -9.56
CA GLU A 401 -22.35 19.76 -9.43
C GLU A 401 -21.23 20.81 -9.39
N LEU A 402 -20.09 20.47 -8.79
CA LEU A 402 -18.90 21.32 -8.71
C LEU A 402 -17.99 21.21 -9.94
N ASN A 403 -18.34 20.39 -10.94
CA ASN A 403 -17.51 20.10 -12.13
C ASN A 403 -16.11 19.58 -11.78
N LEU A 404 -16.01 18.76 -10.73
CA LEU A 404 -14.77 18.07 -10.35
C LEU A 404 -14.61 16.80 -11.18
N ASN A 405 -13.38 16.50 -11.55
CA ASN A 405 -13.01 15.35 -12.39
C ASN A 405 -12.97 14.04 -11.61
N THR A 406 -12.69 14.09 -10.31
CA THR A 406 -12.38 12.89 -9.51
C THR A 406 -13.05 12.94 -8.13
N VAL A 407 -13.47 11.76 -7.64
CA VAL A 407 -13.72 11.55 -6.19
C VAL A 407 -12.76 10.49 -5.68
N GLU A 408 -11.91 10.86 -4.72
CA GLU A 408 -11.01 9.95 -4.01
C GLU A 408 -11.60 9.60 -2.63
N ALA A 409 -12.11 8.39 -2.47
CA ALA A 409 -12.83 7.98 -1.27
C ALA A 409 -11.99 7.20 -0.24
N GLY A 410 -10.70 7.49 -0.13
CA GLY A 410 -9.77 6.87 0.82
C GLY A 410 -9.27 5.46 0.43
N ALA A 411 -8.45 4.85 1.30
CA ALA A 411 -7.57 3.74 0.92
C ALA A 411 -8.20 2.34 0.77
N GLN A 412 -9.36 2.05 1.38
CA GLN A 412 -9.87 0.67 1.46
C GLN A 412 -11.30 0.50 0.96
N GLY A 413 -11.62 -0.70 0.47
CA GLY A 413 -12.99 -1.16 0.27
C GLY A 413 -13.32 -1.56 -1.17
N GLU A 414 -13.23 -2.85 -1.48
CA GLU A 414 -13.68 -3.42 -2.77
C GLU A 414 -15.18 -3.16 -3.02
N HIS A 415 -15.96 -2.92 -1.97
CA HIS A 415 -17.35 -2.51 -2.09
C HIS A 415 -17.53 -1.22 -2.90
N LYS A 416 -16.49 -0.37 -3.03
CA LYS A 416 -16.51 0.84 -3.86
C LYS A 416 -16.63 0.54 -5.36
N ILE A 417 -16.14 -0.62 -5.81
CA ILE A 417 -16.20 -1.04 -7.21
C ILE A 417 -17.64 -1.09 -7.69
N GLN A 418 -18.54 -1.65 -6.87
CA GLN A 418 -19.96 -1.78 -7.21
C GLN A 418 -20.68 -0.42 -7.34
N ARG A 419 -20.01 0.67 -6.96
CA ARG A 419 -20.53 2.04 -6.88
C ARG A 419 -19.85 2.99 -7.88
N GLY A 420 -19.05 2.44 -8.80
CA GLY A 420 -18.43 3.20 -9.88
C GLY A 420 -17.00 3.66 -9.60
N TYR A 421 -16.39 3.28 -8.49
CA TYR A 421 -14.98 3.59 -8.23
C TYR A 421 -14.09 2.49 -8.81
N LEU A 422 -13.14 2.86 -9.67
CA LEU A 422 -12.21 1.93 -10.29
C LEU A 422 -10.84 1.99 -9.63
N PRO A 423 -10.06 0.89 -9.69
CA PRO A 423 -8.74 0.87 -9.09
C PRO A 423 -7.81 1.88 -9.77
N VAL A 424 -7.00 2.57 -8.96
CA VAL A 424 -5.98 3.51 -9.41
C VAL A 424 -4.69 3.20 -8.67
N THR A 425 -3.58 3.21 -9.40
CA THR A 425 -2.25 2.98 -8.83
C THR A 425 -1.91 4.13 -7.88
N THR A 426 -1.38 3.77 -6.73
CA THR A 426 -0.77 4.71 -5.79
C THR A 426 0.68 4.34 -5.58
N TYR A 427 1.46 5.34 -5.16
CA TYR A 427 2.91 5.23 -5.19
C TYR A 427 3.49 5.41 -3.79
N SER A 428 4.66 4.84 -3.57
CA SER A 428 5.53 5.14 -2.43
C SER A 428 6.98 4.86 -2.78
N CYS A 429 7.88 5.63 -2.15
CA CYS A 429 9.31 5.56 -2.33
C CYS A 429 10.00 5.34 -0.98
N HIS A 430 11.02 4.50 -0.95
CA HIS A 430 11.69 4.08 0.28
C HIS A 430 13.20 4.10 0.13
N TYR A 431 13.88 4.92 0.91
CA TYR A 431 15.33 4.94 1.04
C TYR A 431 15.71 4.22 2.34
N LEU A 432 16.38 3.07 2.20
CA LEU A 432 16.80 2.21 3.30
C LEU A 432 18.32 2.32 3.44
N MET A 433 18.80 2.54 4.67
CA MET A 433 20.24 2.75 4.93
C MET A 433 21.05 1.45 4.91
N ASP A 434 20.45 0.34 5.34
CA ASP A 434 21.11 -0.97 5.35
C ASP A 434 20.96 -1.66 3.98
N GLU A 435 22.09 -1.90 3.31
CA GLU A 435 22.10 -2.48 1.95
C GLU A 435 21.57 -3.92 1.88
N GLY A 436 21.82 -4.74 2.92
CA GLY A 436 21.32 -6.12 2.98
C GLY A 436 19.80 -6.16 3.08
N PHE A 437 19.25 -5.36 4.00
CA PHE A 437 17.83 -5.18 4.16
C PHE A 437 17.19 -4.53 2.92
N ARG A 438 17.84 -3.53 2.34
CA ARG A 438 17.41 -2.87 1.10
C ARG A 438 17.18 -3.89 -0.01
N LYS A 439 18.14 -4.78 -0.25
CA LYS A 439 18.03 -5.83 -1.28
C LYS A 439 16.87 -6.79 -1.00
N ALA A 440 16.64 -7.15 0.26
CA ALA A 440 15.51 -8.00 0.64
C ALA A 440 14.15 -7.30 0.35
N ILE A 441 14.05 -6.02 0.69
CA ILE A 441 12.85 -5.22 0.41
C ILE A 441 12.64 -5.01 -1.08
N GLU A 442 13.70 -4.75 -1.85
CA GLU A 442 13.65 -4.60 -3.32
C GLU A 442 13.01 -5.83 -3.99
N ASN A 443 13.47 -7.03 -3.63
CA ASN A 443 12.90 -8.28 -4.13
C ASN A 443 11.44 -8.49 -3.69
N PHE A 444 11.08 -8.03 -2.48
CA PHE A 444 9.71 -8.10 -1.98
C PHE A 444 8.79 -7.16 -2.77
N VAL A 445 9.14 -5.88 -2.91
CA VAL A 445 8.30 -4.88 -3.59
C VAL A 445 8.18 -5.15 -5.08
N GLY A 446 9.19 -5.75 -5.71
CA GLY A 446 9.11 -6.20 -7.10
C GLY A 446 8.00 -7.25 -7.29
N ARG A 447 7.96 -8.29 -6.44
CA ARG A 447 6.90 -9.31 -6.48
C ARG A 447 5.53 -8.75 -6.12
N GLU A 448 5.46 -7.90 -5.10
CA GLU A 448 4.22 -7.24 -4.67
C GLU A 448 3.63 -6.40 -5.81
N SER A 449 4.46 -5.64 -6.53
CA SER A 449 4.01 -4.77 -7.63
C SER A 449 3.34 -5.57 -8.75
N THR A 450 3.92 -6.71 -9.17
CA THR A 450 3.31 -7.60 -10.16
C THR A 450 1.95 -8.15 -9.70
N GLN A 451 1.80 -8.45 -8.41
CA GLN A 451 0.52 -8.90 -7.86
C GLN A 451 -0.53 -7.79 -7.87
N VAL A 452 -0.14 -6.57 -7.47
CA VAL A 452 -1.04 -5.40 -7.48
C VAL A 452 -1.52 -5.11 -8.91
N GLU A 453 -0.62 -5.13 -9.89
CA GLU A 453 -0.97 -4.94 -11.31
C GLU A 453 -1.97 -5.99 -11.81
N LEU A 454 -1.75 -7.28 -11.46
CA LEU A 454 -2.68 -8.35 -11.82
C LEU A 454 -4.07 -8.14 -11.21
N VAL A 455 -4.12 -7.78 -9.92
CA VAL A 455 -5.40 -7.49 -9.23
C VAL A 455 -6.12 -6.31 -9.88
N MET A 456 -5.39 -5.22 -10.19
CA MET A 456 -5.96 -4.06 -10.86
C MET A 456 -6.58 -4.43 -12.21
N LYS A 457 -5.86 -5.22 -13.02
CA LYS A 457 -6.35 -5.70 -14.31
C LYS A 457 -7.65 -6.51 -14.17
N LEU A 458 -7.67 -7.50 -13.26
CA LEU A 458 -8.85 -8.33 -13.01
C LEU A 458 -10.07 -7.50 -12.57
N VAL A 459 -9.85 -6.49 -11.73
CA VAL A 459 -10.93 -5.60 -11.28
C VAL A 459 -11.43 -4.70 -12.41
N HIS A 460 -10.54 -4.20 -13.29
CA HIS A 460 -10.95 -3.45 -14.47
C HIS A 460 -11.81 -4.29 -15.41
N ASP A 461 -11.36 -5.51 -15.74
CA ASP A 461 -12.06 -6.43 -16.64
C ASP A 461 -13.46 -6.81 -16.10
N SER A 462 -13.60 -6.92 -14.77
CA SER A 462 -14.86 -7.23 -14.10
C SER A 462 -15.67 -5.99 -13.64
N GLY A 463 -15.29 -4.80 -14.13
CA GLY A 463 -15.79 -3.50 -13.68
C GLY A 463 -17.32 -3.30 -13.76
N PRO A 464 -17.86 -2.28 -13.06
CA PRO A 464 -19.29 -2.05 -12.92
C PRO A 464 -19.93 -1.35 -14.13
N PHE A 465 -19.12 -0.82 -15.06
CA PHE A 465 -19.56 -0.08 -16.23
C PHE A 465 -19.89 -1.01 -17.40
N LYS A 466 -20.73 -0.54 -18.32
CA LYS A 466 -21.02 -1.25 -19.56
C LYS A 466 -19.75 -1.33 -20.42
N GLU A 467 -19.61 -2.39 -21.19
CA GLU A 467 -18.60 -2.41 -22.23
C GLU A 467 -18.93 -1.32 -23.25
N VAL A 468 -17.92 -0.53 -23.61
CA VAL A 468 -18.05 0.41 -24.72
C VAL A 468 -18.05 -0.44 -25.99
N VAL A 469 -19.24 -0.74 -26.50
CA VAL A 469 -19.37 -1.30 -27.85
C VAL A 469 -18.88 -0.21 -28.79
N ALA A 470 -17.66 -0.37 -29.31
CA ALA A 470 -17.13 0.49 -30.36
C ALA A 470 -18.11 0.43 -31.54
N LYS A 471 -18.95 1.45 -31.68
CA LYS A 471 -19.61 1.72 -32.94
C LYS A 471 -18.50 2.17 -33.88
N GLU A 472 -18.31 1.44 -34.98
CA GLU A 472 -17.46 1.88 -36.09
C GLU A 472 -17.85 3.31 -36.46
N GLY A 473 -16.96 4.26 -36.14
CA GLY A 473 -17.28 5.67 -36.21
C GLY A 473 -16.46 6.52 -35.24
N GLY A 474 -15.13 6.52 -35.42
CA GLY A 474 -14.26 7.63 -35.04
C GLY A 474 -14.29 8.10 -33.60
N TYR A 475 -13.83 7.28 -32.65
CA TYR A 475 -13.20 7.75 -31.42
C TYR A 475 -12.08 6.79 -31.05
N GLN A 476 -10.82 7.24 -31.12
CA GLN A 476 -9.68 6.47 -30.65
C GLN A 476 -9.69 6.50 -29.11
N SER A 477 -9.89 5.33 -28.52
CA SER A 477 -9.56 5.07 -27.12
C SER A 477 -8.09 5.43 -26.87
N PRO A 478 -7.70 6.00 -25.72
CA PRO A 478 -6.29 6.21 -25.41
C PRO A 478 -5.59 4.85 -25.34
N ASN A 479 -4.71 4.60 -26.31
CA ASN A 479 -3.97 3.37 -26.49
C ASN A 479 -3.13 3.02 -25.24
N LEU A 480 -3.53 1.97 -24.52
CA LEU A 480 -2.65 1.18 -23.66
C LEU A 480 -1.82 0.19 -24.51
N ARG A 481 -1.12 0.71 -25.52
CA ARG A 481 -0.15 -0.04 -26.32
C ARG A 481 1.16 0.72 -26.47
N HIS A 482 1.70 1.28 -25.40
CA HIS A 482 3.13 1.63 -25.32
C HIS A 482 3.63 1.41 -23.88
N LEU A 483 3.81 0.15 -23.51
CA LEU A 483 4.82 -0.22 -22.52
C LEU A 483 6.08 -0.60 -23.31
N PRO A 484 7.28 -0.07 -22.97
CA PRO A 484 8.51 -0.56 -23.57
C PRO A 484 8.72 -2.02 -23.18
N VAL A 485 8.97 -2.87 -24.17
CA VAL A 485 9.52 -4.22 -23.96
C VAL A 485 10.89 -4.06 -23.28
N PRO A 486 11.24 -4.86 -22.25
CA PRO A 486 12.57 -4.81 -21.66
C PRO A 486 13.62 -5.10 -22.74
N LEU A 487 14.58 -4.19 -22.91
CA LEU A 487 15.72 -4.40 -23.79
C LEU A 487 16.51 -5.63 -23.28
N GLN A 488 16.59 -6.68 -24.12
CA GLN A 488 17.57 -7.74 -23.95
C GLN A 488 18.99 -7.15 -23.98
N PRO A 489 19.93 -7.64 -23.16
CA PRO A 489 21.32 -7.22 -23.26
C PRO A 489 21.91 -7.65 -24.62
N PRO A 490 22.70 -6.81 -25.29
CA PRO A 490 23.19 -7.10 -26.63
C PRO A 490 24.17 -8.28 -26.65
N SER A 491 23.91 -9.21 -27.56
CA SER A 491 24.81 -10.28 -27.96
C SER A 491 26.07 -9.72 -28.63
N LEU A 492 27.24 -10.06 -28.11
CA LEU A 492 28.53 -9.81 -28.75
C LEU A 492 28.62 -10.60 -30.07
N SER A 493 28.98 -9.91 -31.15
CA SER A 493 29.34 -10.51 -32.44
C SER A 493 30.50 -9.72 -33.06
N PRO A 494 31.40 -10.39 -33.81
CA PRO A 494 32.83 -10.09 -33.87
C PRO A 494 33.17 -8.92 -34.82
N PRO A 495 34.36 -8.30 -34.67
CA PRO A 495 34.75 -7.17 -35.50
C PRO A 495 35.13 -7.60 -36.93
N PRO A 496 34.91 -6.73 -37.93
CA PRO A 496 35.17 -7.05 -39.33
C PRO A 496 36.64 -6.83 -39.73
N THR A 497 37.06 -7.70 -40.63
CA THR A 497 38.33 -7.75 -41.36
C THR A 497 38.55 -6.51 -42.21
N THR A 498 39.69 -5.81 -42.05
CA THR A 498 40.24 -4.92 -43.08
C THR A 498 41.78 -5.01 -43.12
N THR A 499 42.32 -5.08 -44.32
CA THR A 499 43.75 -4.98 -44.72
C THR A 499 43.77 -4.31 -46.10
N PRO A 500 44.91 -3.78 -46.61
CA PRO A 500 46.06 -3.16 -45.92
C PRO A 500 46.60 -1.88 -46.63
N THR A 501 47.34 -1.01 -45.93
CA THR A 501 48.36 -0.15 -46.58
C THR A 501 49.53 0.26 -45.65
N SER A 502 50.66 -0.42 -45.85
CA SER A 502 52.08 0.01 -45.87
C SER A 502 52.75 0.97 -44.86
N ILE A 503 53.81 0.43 -44.20
CA ILE A 503 55.22 0.93 -44.03
C ILE A 503 55.41 2.07 -42.97
N SER A 504 56.34 2.08 -41.99
CA SER A 504 57.68 1.46 -41.80
C SER A 504 58.15 1.35 -40.33
N SER A 505 59.04 0.38 -40.06
CA SER A 505 60.22 0.41 -39.14
C SER A 505 59.95 0.48 -37.60
N THR A 506 60.61 -0.22 -36.65
CA THR A 506 61.87 -1.00 -36.58
C THR A 506 61.84 -1.86 -35.29
N THR A 507 62.09 -3.19 -35.42
CA THR A 507 62.71 -4.26 -34.58
C THR A 507 62.88 -4.17 -33.02
N PRO A 508 63.36 -5.22 -32.29
CA PRO A 508 62.53 -6.12 -31.47
C PRO A 508 63.09 -6.31 -30.02
N ILE A 509 62.51 -7.19 -29.20
CA ILE A 509 63.21 -8.14 -28.29
C ILE A 509 62.19 -9.07 -27.61
N THR A 510 62.49 -10.36 -27.65
CA THR A 510 61.75 -11.53 -27.15
C THR A 510 62.33 -12.03 -25.80
N PRO A 511 61.81 -13.11 -25.15
CA PRO A 511 61.57 -13.19 -23.70
C PRO A 511 62.58 -14.10 -22.97
N PRO A 512 62.28 -14.63 -21.75
CA PRO A 512 61.75 -16.00 -21.72
C PRO A 512 60.76 -16.35 -20.57
N PHE A 513 60.02 -17.44 -20.81
CA PHE A 513 59.28 -18.35 -19.89
C PHE A 513 60.24 -19.07 -18.88
N PRO A 514 59.92 -20.16 -18.08
CA PRO A 514 58.73 -21.07 -18.06
C PRO A 514 58.34 -21.71 -16.66
N VAL A 515 57.44 -22.73 -16.71
CA VAL A 515 57.33 -23.97 -15.84
C VAL A 515 56.45 -23.82 -14.56
N SER A 516 55.52 -24.69 -14.12
CA SER A 516 55.06 -26.07 -14.47
C SER A 516 53.70 -26.44 -13.83
N LEU A 517 53.02 -27.41 -14.47
CA LEU A 517 52.42 -28.68 -14.01
C LEU A 517 51.86 -28.85 -12.58
N LEU A 518 50.62 -29.37 -12.45
CA LEU A 518 50.26 -30.79 -12.17
C LEU A 518 48.83 -30.94 -11.62
N SER A 519 48.08 -31.88 -12.21
CA SER A 519 46.96 -32.64 -11.60
C SER A 519 47.33 -34.13 -11.68
N PRO A 520 46.50 -35.08 -11.20
CA PRO A 520 45.94 -35.34 -9.87
C PRO A 520 46.47 -36.72 -9.34
N PRO A 521 45.80 -37.41 -8.39
CA PRO A 521 45.06 -38.62 -8.82
C PRO A 521 43.83 -39.03 -7.98
N SER A 522 42.99 -39.88 -8.59
CA SER A 522 42.05 -40.82 -7.94
C SER A 522 42.69 -42.22 -7.79
N PRO A 523 42.05 -43.16 -7.07
CA PRO A 523 41.88 -44.52 -7.59
C PRO A 523 40.46 -45.10 -7.35
N THR A 524 39.76 -45.62 -8.37
CA THR A 524 39.61 -47.05 -8.84
C THR A 524 38.85 -47.96 -7.87
N ALA A 525 38.00 -48.94 -8.24
CA ALA A 525 37.70 -49.71 -9.47
C ALA A 525 36.28 -50.35 -9.30
N THR A 526 35.59 -51.07 -10.21
CA THR A 526 36.05 -52.08 -11.20
C THR A 526 34.87 -52.53 -12.09
N THR A 527 35.13 -52.68 -13.41
CA THR A 527 34.73 -53.76 -14.38
C THR A 527 33.25 -54.15 -14.59
N SER A 528 32.76 -54.58 -15.77
CA SER A 528 33.21 -54.73 -17.18
C SER A 528 32.02 -55.36 -17.95
N THR A 529 31.77 -55.02 -19.23
CA THR A 529 31.89 -55.80 -20.51
C THR A 529 30.50 -55.80 -21.18
N ASP A 530 30.24 -55.54 -22.47
CA ASP A 530 30.95 -55.73 -23.75
C ASP A 530 30.41 -54.70 -24.80
N SER A 531 31.23 -54.04 -25.62
CA SER A 531 31.65 -54.39 -27.02
C SER A 531 30.46 -54.53 -28.01
N ALA A 532 30.37 -53.93 -29.21
CA ALA A 532 31.39 -53.50 -30.16
C ALA A 532 30.87 -52.47 -31.21
N THR A 533 31.84 -51.84 -31.84
CA THR A 533 31.92 -50.76 -32.84
C THR A 533 31.38 -51.10 -34.25
N ILE A 534 31.02 -50.07 -35.06
CA ILE A 534 31.46 -49.79 -36.46
C ILE A 534 30.40 -48.93 -37.21
N THR A 535 30.82 -47.74 -37.67
CA THR A 535 30.22 -46.88 -38.74
C THR A 535 30.64 -47.41 -40.13
N PRO A 536 30.00 -47.12 -41.30
CA PRO A 536 29.61 -45.76 -41.72
C PRO A 536 28.49 -45.59 -42.83
N THR A 537 28.23 -44.32 -43.21
CA THR A 537 27.82 -43.77 -44.53
C THR A 537 26.47 -44.11 -45.21
N THR A 538 25.56 -43.12 -45.14
CA THR A 538 24.79 -42.42 -46.22
C THR A 538 24.05 -43.19 -47.35
N SER A 539 22.71 -43.09 -47.38
CA SER A 539 21.88 -42.41 -48.42
C SER A 539 20.49 -43.04 -48.66
N GLN A 540 19.43 -42.31 -48.24
CA GLN A 540 18.04 -42.19 -48.78
C GLN A 540 17.22 -43.48 -49.00
N SER A 541 16.01 -43.70 -48.45
CA SER A 541 14.88 -42.83 -48.02
C SER A 541 13.87 -43.64 -47.18
N PRO A 542 13.01 -43.02 -46.32
CA PRO A 542 11.69 -43.60 -46.05
C PRO A 542 10.53 -42.57 -45.87
N LEU A 543 9.30 -43.06 -46.04
CA LEU A 543 8.02 -42.46 -45.58
C LEU A 543 7.21 -43.59 -44.89
N PRO A 544 6.12 -43.31 -44.14
CA PRO A 544 5.69 -42.10 -43.42
C PRO A 544 5.43 -42.41 -41.93
N LEU A 545 5.23 -41.42 -41.06
CA LEU A 545 4.37 -41.53 -39.86
C LEU A 545 4.22 -40.14 -39.22
N THR A 546 3.18 -39.42 -39.65
CA THR A 546 2.53 -38.38 -38.86
C THR A 546 1.67 -39.06 -37.79
N ALA A 547 2.00 -38.86 -36.52
CA ALA A 547 1.07 -39.02 -35.42
C ALA A 547 0.91 -37.66 -34.74
N THR A 548 -0.19 -37.01 -35.07
CA THR A 548 -0.71 -35.81 -34.43
C THR A 548 -0.90 -36.06 -32.93
N ILE A 549 -0.09 -35.43 -32.08
CA ILE A 549 -0.48 -35.24 -30.67
C ILE A 549 -1.42 -34.04 -30.64
N VAL A 550 -2.71 -34.34 -30.54
CA VAL A 550 -3.73 -33.39 -30.12
C VAL A 550 -3.38 -33.00 -28.69
N ILE A 551 -2.71 -31.85 -28.51
CA ILE A 551 -2.67 -31.20 -27.20
C ILE A 551 -4.07 -30.64 -27.01
N THR A 552 -4.93 -31.41 -26.36
CA THR A 552 -6.14 -30.86 -25.74
C THR A 552 -5.67 -29.90 -24.67
N ASN A 553 -5.58 -28.61 -25.00
CA ASN A 553 -5.57 -27.54 -24.02
C ASN A 553 -6.93 -27.57 -23.32
N THR A 554 -7.03 -28.36 -22.25
CA THR A 554 -8.07 -28.21 -21.25
C THR A 554 -7.81 -26.91 -20.51
N PHE A 555 -8.25 -25.79 -21.10
CA PHE A 555 -8.52 -24.59 -20.34
C PHE A 555 -9.59 -24.96 -19.31
N THR A 556 -9.17 -25.23 -18.07
CA THR A 556 -10.08 -25.30 -16.94
C THR A 556 -10.68 -23.93 -16.75
N ILE A 557 -11.91 -23.75 -17.23
CA ILE A 557 -12.76 -22.61 -16.90
C ILE A 557 -12.92 -22.65 -15.39
N THR A 558 -12.26 -21.75 -14.66
CA THR A 558 -12.52 -21.53 -13.24
C THR A 558 -13.92 -20.93 -13.12
N ILE A 559 -14.91 -21.78 -12.85
CA ILE A 559 -16.25 -21.35 -12.49
C ILE A 559 -16.14 -20.53 -11.20
N PRO A 560 -16.68 -19.31 -11.12
CA PRO A 560 -16.70 -18.55 -9.89
C PRO A 560 -17.44 -19.33 -8.80
N VAL A 561 -16.69 -19.91 -7.86
CA VAL A 561 -17.28 -20.65 -6.74
C VAL A 561 -17.69 -19.65 -5.68
N ASN A 562 -18.93 -19.76 -5.17
CA ASN A 562 -19.35 -18.98 -4.03
C ASN A 562 -18.53 -19.41 -2.80
N PRO A 563 -17.75 -18.51 -2.18
CA PRO A 563 -16.78 -18.89 -1.15
C PRO A 563 -17.43 -19.42 0.12
N LYS A 564 -18.66 -18.99 0.47
CA LYS A 564 -19.34 -19.47 1.68
C LYS A 564 -19.74 -20.95 1.60
N PRO A 565 -20.49 -21.41 0.57
CA PRO A 565 -20.75 -22.83 0.36
C PRO A 565 -19.48 -23.67 0.20
N PHE A 566 -18.47 -23.11 -0.47
CA PHE A 566 -17.18 -23.79 -0.66
C PHE A 566 -16.47 -24.06 0.67
N LEU A 567 -16.33 -23.04 1.51
CA LEU A 567 -15.72 -23.18 2.83
C LEU A 567 -16.54 -24.09 3.73
N ASN A 568 -17.87 -23.98 3.72
CA ASN A 568 -18.74 -24.89 4.47
C ASN A 568 -18.56 -26.36 4.07
N ASN A 569 -18.31 -26.64 2.78
CA ASN A 569 -18.05 -28.00 2.27
C ASN A 569 -16.66 -28.53 2.66
N LEU A 570 -15.73 -27.65 3.03
CA LEU A 570 -14.38 -27.99 3.46
C LEU A 570 -14.22 -27.99 4.99
N THR A 571 -15.17 -27.41 5.73
CA THR A 571 -15.22 -27.54 7.19
C THR A 571 -15.29 -29.01 7.57
N GLY A 572 -14.38 -29.44 8.46
CA GLY A 572 -14.20 -30.83 8.86
C GLY A 572 -13.28 -31.65 7.95
N LYS A 573 -12.50 -31.02 7.07
CA LYS A 573 -11.55 -31.70 6.17
C LYS A 573 -10.14 -31.10 6.28
N THR A 574 -9.15 -31.88 5.85
CA THR A 574 -7.78 -31.39 5.67
C THR A 574 -7.73 -30.43 4.48
N VAL A 575 -7.18 -29.25 4.70
CA VAL A 575 -7.04 -28.18 3.69
C VAL A 575 -5.60 -27.72 3.60
N ILE A 576 -5.24 -27.20 2.42
CA ILE A 576 -4.03 -26.43 2.21
C ILE A 576 -4.43 -24.98 1.97
N VAL A 577 -3.87 -24.09 2.78
CA VAL A 577 -4.11 -22.65 2.74
C VAL A 577 -2.81 -21.95 2.38
N LYS A 578 -2.77 -21.34 1.19
CA LYS A 578 -1.63 -20.51 0.80
C LYS A 578 -1.89 -19.06 1.15
N LEU A 579 -0.94 -18.41 1.82
CA LEU A 579 -1.00 -16.98 2.11
C LEU A 579 -0.43 -16.15 0.96
N LYS A 580 -0.82 -14.88 0.90
CA LYS A 580 -0.36 -13.90 -0.10
C LYS A 580 1.17 -13.72 -0.14
N TRP A 581 1.84 -14.02 0.96
CA TRP A 581 3.30 -13.92 1.14
C TRP A 581 4.06 -15.23 0.90
N GLY A 582 3.38 -16.28 0.43
CA GLY A 582 4.01 -17.52 -0.06
C GLY A 582 3.99 -18.70 0.90
N MET A 583 3.82 -18.46 2.21
CA MET A 583 3.66 -19.53 3.23
C MET A 583 2.43 -20.39 2.93
N GLU A 584 2.56 -21.70 3.10
CA GLU A 584 1.47 -22.65 2.99
C GLU A 584 1.22 -23.32 4.35
N TYR A 585 -0.04 -23.47 4.70
CA TYR A 585 -0.46 -24.17 5.92
C TYR A 585 -1.29 -25.38 5.52
N LYS A 586 -0.89 -26.57 5.94
CA LYS A 586 -1.68 -27.80 5.82
C LYS A 586 -2.29 -28.11 7.17
N GLY A 587 -3.60 -28.21 7.28
CA GLY A 587 -4.25 -28.47 8.55
C GLY A 587 -5.72 -28.82 8.41
N PHE A 588 -6.34 -29.25 9.49
CA PHE A 588 -7.75 -29.62 9.53
C PHE A 588 -8.63 -28.39 9.74
N LEU A 589 -9.52 -28.06 8.80
CA LEU A 589 -10.38 -26.88 8.90
C LEU A 589 -11.50 -27.10 9.92
N VAL A 590 -11.36 -26.53 11.12
CA VAL A 590 -12.30 -26.69 12.23
C VAL A 590 -13.55 -25.84 12.03
N SER A 591 -13.37 -24.57 11.69
CA SER A 591 -14.49 -23.65 11.51
C SER A 591 -14.13 -22.45 10.63
N THR A 592 -15.16 -21.77 10.13
CA THR A 592 -15.03 -20.48 9.45
C THR A 592 -16.05 -19.48 9.97
N ASP A 593 -15.67 -18.22 10.13
CA ASP A 593 -16.57 -17.16 10.59
C ASP A 593 -17.27 -16.41 9.44
N ALA A 594 -18.09 -15.41 9.78
CA ALA A 594 -18.81 -14.59 8.81
C ALA A 594 -17.90 -13.75 7.89
N TYR A 595 -16.64 -13.57 8.28
CA TYR A 595 -15.58 -12.87 7.54
C TYR A 595 -14.66 -13.85 6.80
N MET A 596 -14.98 -15.15 6.80
CA MET A 596 -14.21 -16.24 6.18
C MET A 596 -12.82 -16.42 6.78
N ASN A 597 -12.61 -16.01 8.03
CA ASN A 597 -11.41 -16.39 8.76
C ASN A 597 -11.45 -17.89 9.04
N LEU A 598 -10.28 -18.54 9.02
CA LEU A 598 -10.14 -20.00 9.04
C LEU A 598 -9.50 -20.42 10.36
N GLN A 599 -10.15 -21.32 11.08
CA GLN A 599 -9.55 -22.00 12.23
C GLN A 599 -9.03 -23.36 11.76
N LEU A 600 -7.72 -23.56 11.83
CA LEU A 600 -7.07 -24.83 11.48
C LEU A 600 -6.56 -25.53 12.75
N ALA A 601 -6.73 -26.84 12.83
CA ALA A 601 -6.12 -27.70 13.85
C ALA A 601 -5.10 -28.64 13.22
N ASN A 602 -4.17 -29.17 14.03
CA ASN A 602 -3.07 -30.03 13.59
C ASN A 602 -2.31 -29.45 12.40
N THR A 603 -2.02 -28.15 12.47
CA THR A 603 -1.53 -27.38 11.34
C THR A 603 -0.01 -27.50 11.22
N GLU A 604 0.47 -27.81 10.03
CA GLU A 604 1.88 -27.76 9.66
C GLU A 604 2.13 -26.55 8.74
N GLU A 605 3.25 -25.88 8.96
CA GLU A 605 3.69 -24.76 8.13
C GLU A 605 4.71 -25.24 7.09
N TYR A 606 4.58 -24.71 5.88
CA TYR A 606 5.49 -24.96 4.76
C TYR A 606 5.98 -23.64 4.18
N ILE A 607 7.30 -23.54 3.99
CA ILE A 607 7.97 -22.43 3.32
C ILE A 607 8.78 -23.01 2.17
N ASP A 608 8.56 -22.51 0.95
CA ASP A 608 9.20 -23.00 -0.29
C ASP A 608 9.10 -24.53 -0.48
N GLY A 609 7.98 -25.12 -0.05
CA GLY A 609 7.69 -26.54 -0.16
C GLY A 609 8.31 -27.42 0.94
N GLN A 610 9.07 -26.85 1.89
CA GLN A 610 9.61 -27.58 3.02
C GLN A 610 8.81 -27.32 4.29
N SER A 611 8.50 -28.38 5.04
CA SER A 611 7.83 -28.27 6.35
C SER A 611 8.76 -27.61 7.37
N THR A 612 8.31 -26.53 7.98
CA THR A 612 9.05 -25.79 9.02
C THR A 612 8.65 -26.20 10.44
N GLY A 613 7.57 -26.97 10.58
CA GLY A 613 7.15 -27.57 11.84
C GLY A 613 5.63 -27.57 12.07
N ASN A 614 5.22 -28.21 13.17
CA ASN A 614 3.84 -28.29 13.60
C ASN A 614 3.48 -27.11 14.51
N LEU A 615 2.43 -26.37 14.15
CA LEU A 615 1.92 -25.20 14.85
C LEU A 615 0.66 -25.50 15.69
N GLY A 616 0.10 -26.70 15.60
CA GLY A 616 -1.12 -27.08 16.31
C GLY A 616 -2.34 -26.31 15.80
N GLU A 617 -2.97 -25.54 16.68
CA GLU A 617 -4.18 -24.78 16.37
C GLU A 617 -3.85 -23.33 15.99
N ILE A 618 -4.28 -22.90 14.80
CA ILE A 618 -4.04 -21.55 14.28
C ILE A 618 -5.31 -20.91 13.72
N LEU A 619 -5.34 -19.57 13.75
CA LEU A 619 -6.40 -18.76 13.14
C LEU A 619 -5.80 -17.92 12.00
N ILE A 620 -6.26 -18.15 10.78
CA ILE A 620 -5.84 -17.40 9.58
C ILE A 620 -6.93 -16.42 9.17
N ARG A 621 -6.58 -15.14 9.00
CA ARG A 621 -7.53 -14.15 8.50
C ARG A 621 -7.72 -14.24 6.98
N CYS A 622 -8.97 -14.16 6.51
CA CYS A 622 -9.30 -14.31 5.09
C CYS A 622 -8.54 -13.35 4.18
N ASN A 623 -8.31 -12.10 4.62
CA ASN A 623 -7.64 -11.09 3.82
C ASN A 623 -6.15 -11.41 3.55
N ASN A 624 -5.59 -12.41 4.24
CA ASN A 624 -4.22 -12.89 4.06
C ASN A 624 -4.14 -14.14 3.17
N VAL A 625 -5.27 -14.79 2.90
CA VAL A 625 -5.35 -16.00 2.09
C VAL A 625 -5.24 -15.63 0.61
N LEU A 626 -4.37 -16.34 -0.11
CA LEU A 626 -4.24 -16.27 -1.57
C LEU A 626 -5.17 -17.30 -2.22
N TYR A 627 -5.08 -18.56 -1.79
CA TYR A 627 -6.03 -19.61 -2.16
C TYR A 627 -6.17 -20.64 -1.04
N LEU A 628 -7.27 -21.40 -1.10
CA LEU A 628 -7.53 -22.55 -0.24
C LEU A 628 -7.99 -23.72 -1.11
N ARG A 629 -7.48 -24.92 -0.83
CA ARG A 629 -7.92 -26.17 -1.46
C ARG A 629 -8.11 -27.27 -0.43
N GLY A 630 -9.05 -28.18 -0.68
CA GLY A 630 -9.10 -29.45 0.04
C GLY A 630 -7.94 -30.36 -0.37
N VAL A 631 -7.44 -31.15 0.58
CA VAL A 631 -6.55 -32.27 0.29
C VAL A 631 -7.43 -33.50 0.00
N PRO A 632 -7.25 -34.20 -1.13
CA PRO A 632 -7.96 -35.46 -1.39
C PRO A 632 -7.68 -36.47 -0.27
N GLU A 633 -8.68 -37.26 0.12
CA GLU A 633 -8.57 -38.24 1.21
C GLU A 633 -7.62 -39.42 0.90
N ASP A 634 -6.99 -39.45 -0.28
CA ASP A 634 -6.12 -40.53 -0.77
C ASP A 634 -4.60 -40.25 -0.64
N GLU A 635 -4.18 -39.13 -0.02
CA GLU A 635 -2.76 -38.78 0.19
C GLU A 635 -2.30 -38.89 1.67
N GLU A 636 -2.73 -39.94 2.37
CA GLU A 636 -2.18 -40.30 3.69
C GLU A 636 -1.61 -41.74 3.69
N ILE A 637 -0.29 -41.81 3.91
CA ILE A 637 0.55 -42.93 4.39
C ILE A 637 1.24 -43.81 3.33
N GLU A 638 2.45 -43.40 2.92
CA GLU A 638 3.62 -44.30 2.85
C GLU A 638 4.79 -43.52 3.45
N ASP A 639 5.06 -43.72 4.75
CA ASP A 639 6.37 -43.64 5.38
C ASP A 639 6.22 -43.81 6.91
N ALA A 640 5.88 -45.03 7.31
CA ALA A 640 6.24 -45.60 8.60
C ALA A 640 6.18 -47.13 8.49
N GLU A 641 7.27 -47.78 8.90
CA GLU A 641 7.50 -49.24 8.96
C GLU A 641 8.14 -49.91 7.73
N GLN A 642 9.48 -49.84 7.66
CA GLN A 642 10.31 -51.05 7.55
C GLN A 642 11.77 -50.76 7.97
N ASP A 643 12.15 -51.39 9.11
CA ASP A 643 13.46 -51.70 9.68
C ASP A 643 14.54 -50.63 9.92
#